data_AF-A0A087U6V2-F1
#
_entry.id   AF-A0A087U6V2-F1
#
_cell.length_a   1.000
_cell.length_b   1.000
_cell.length_c   1.000
_cell.angle_alpha   90.00
_cell.angle_beta   90.00
_cell.angle_gamma   90.00
#
_symmetry.space_group_name_H-M   'P 1'
#
loop_
_entity.id
_entity.type
_entity.pdbx_description
1 polymer ?
#
loop_
_entity_poly.entity_id
_entity_poly.type
_entity_poly.pdbx_seq_one_letter_code
_entity_poly.pdbx_strand_id
1 'polypeptide(L)'
;MRNLFDSIDEITVKDTLEGDNMYTCSQCGKKVRAEKRACLKRLPKILCFNMMRYTFSFVTNTKEKVNTHFSFPMQLDMSNYMEKNLIPKQHIDNEDTGGADAEDECYEYELIGVTVHTGNAEGGHYYSFIRERNLPGKDKWFLFNDSEVKPFDPSHIAAECFGGETTSKTYDSVTDKFMDFSFEKTNSAYMLFYEKMNPKDVSANSLQAADPIACTDSIHDELQQIGLTSELAEWIWQDNMQFLQDKSLFEHTYFNFMWQICSHIPQTLCAHNDITLLSAKLGTSFVLETLIHAKEKPTIAQWIELLTKQFNASQLACEWFLDHMAENNWWPVQILIKCPNQVVRQLFQRLCIHVINQLKPIHSTMYLQPFSDSDDSSDGDISQIGQYSCVTRFIRKLLTLIEHGAKQHLKHLTEYFAFLLEFAKMGEEECQFLLSIEAISTIVNFYLGQKASDYVEVLSDEEEDEDDEVVSSVDDKYKPASLEKMITLIALLVEKSRDEERLQLSHNDFNAVAGGKGFPFLYQQIRDGINLRQTCNLIFSLCRWNDALAVMIINMMFTAITKQHEISAPFFKLLSMLVEFPSGPPGVPSFTNLVLQRIWEAAEYCPQQCMEWLTLQVPRNKIAHSWVLQSMDSWVERFLIAHNVQRVRNVVALLLVSLVPSNNFRQAYRAARSVLLPHKEIVV
;
A
#
# COMPACT_ATOMS: atom_id res chain seq x y z
N MET A 1 -10.16 -32.90 -39.23
CA MET A 1 -8.85 -33.55 -39.29
C MET A 1 -8.77 -34.54 -38.14
N ARG A 2 -8.42 -35.81 -38.40
CA ARG A 2 -8.50 -36.88 -37.39
C ARG A 2 -7.13 -37.30 -36.84
N ASN A 3 -6.05 -36.91 -37.52
CA ASN A 3 -4.68 -37.23 -37.14
C ASN A 3 -3.69 -36.16 -37.61
N LEU A 4 -2.43 -36.27 -37.19
CA LEU A 4 -1.37 -35.32 -37.53
C LEU A 4 -1.07 -35.23 -39.02
N PHE A 5 -1.09 -36.35 -39.76
CA PHE A 5 -0.85 -36.35 -41.21
C PHE A 5 -1.93 -35.55 -41.95
N ASP A 6 -3.22 -35.77 -41.63
CA ASP A 6 -4.32 -35.00 -42.23
C ASP A 6 -4.12 -33.48 -42.04
N SER A 7 -3.64 -33.08 -40.85
CA SER A 7 -3.40 -31.67 -40.54
C SER A 7 -2.21 -31.09 -41.29
N ILE A 8 -1.14 -31.87 -41.51
CA ILE A 8 0.02 -31.43 -42.28
C ILE A 8 -0.31 -31.41 -43.79
N ASP A 9 -1.07 -32.39 -44.26
CA ASP A 9 -1.58 -32.43 -45.64
C ASP A 9 -2.33 -31.13 -45.96
N GLU A 10 -3.26 -30.71 -45.09
CA GLU A 10 -4.05 -29.49 -45.23
C GLU A 10 -3.18 -28.23 -45.38
N ILE A 11 -2.03 -28.15 -44.70
CA ILE A 11 -1.09 -27.03 -44.82
C ILE A 11 -0.53 -26.93 -46.25
N THR A 12 -0.40 -28.05 -46.95
CA THR A 12 0.22 -28.13 -48.29
C THR A 12 -0.80 -28.16 -49.45
N VAL A 13 -2.09 -28.12 -49.13
CA VAL A 13 -3.18 -28.03 -50.12
C VAL A 13 -3.08 -26.71 -50.90
N LYS A 14 -3.45 -26.75 -52.19
CA LYS A 14 -3.53 -25.55 -53.04
C LYS A 14 -4.82 -24.80 -52.75
N ASP A 15 -4.71 -23.52 -52.45
CA ASP A 15 -5.83 -22.60 -52.34
C ASP A 15 -6.01 -21.84 -53.66
N THR A 16 -7.25 -21.76 -54.16
CA THR A 16 -7.57 -21.05 -55.40
C THR A 16 -8.08 -19.65 -55.05
N LEU A 17 -7.27 -18.64 -55.39
CA LEU A 17 -7.61 -17.24 -55.21
C LEU A 17 -8.55 -16.78 -56.33
N GLU A 18 -9.86 -16.85 -56.10
CA GLU A 18 -10.91 -16.44 -57.03
C GLU A 18 -11.98 -15.54 -56.37
N GLY A 19 -12.88 -14.98 -57.19
CA GLY A 19 -13.88 -14.01 -56.74
C GLY A 19 -13.27 -12.74 -56.12
N ASP A 20 -13.74 -12.36 -54.94
CA ASP A 20 -13.27 -11.17 -54.22
C ASP A 20 -11.81 -11.30 -53.71
N ASN A 21 -11.34 -12.54 -53.53
CA ASN A 21 -10.00 -12.91 -53.03
C ASN A 21 -8.93 -13.05 -54.13
N MET A 22 -9.21 -12.63 -55.37
CA MET A 22 -8.26 -12.71 -56.49
C MET A 22 -6.93 -11.99 -56.20
N TYR A 23 -5.83 -12.58 -56.68
CA TYR A 23 -4.47 -12.07 -56.51
C TYR A 23 -4.22 -10.83 -57.36
N THR A 24 -3.62 -9.79 -56.79
CA THR A 24 -3.23 -8.59 -57.56
C THR A 24 -1.84 -8.79 -58.14
N CYS A 25 -1.76 -9.06 -59.45
CA CYS A 25 -0.48 -9.29 -60.10
C CYS A 25 0.26 -7.97 -60.33
N SER A 26 1.50 -7.88 -59.83
CA SER A 26 2.35 -6.70 -59.89
C SER A 26 2.78 -6.30 -61.30
N GLN A 27 2.85 -7.26 -62.23
CA GLN A 27 3.22 -6.99 -63.62
C GLN A 27 2.05 -6.47 -64.47
N CYS A 28 0.83 -6.96 -64.23
CA CYS A 28 -0.33 -6.55 -65.02
C CYS A 28 -1.22 -5.50 -64.34
N GLY A 29 -1.00 -5.22 -63.05
CA GLY A 29 -1.75 -4.23 -62.26
C GLY A 29 -3.23 -4.57 -62.06
N LYS A 30 -3.63 -5.84 -62.21
CA LYS A 30 -5.03 -6.28 -62.18
C LYS A 30 -5.20 -7.48 -61.25
N LYS A 31 -6.42 -7.65 -60.73
CA LYS A 31 -6.83 -8.87 -60.02
C LYS A 31 -6.94 -10.03 -61.01
N VAL A 32 -6.22 -11.10 -60.74
CA VAL A 32 -6.17 -12.32 -61.55
C VAL A 32 -6.46 -13.53 -60.66
N ARG A 33 -7.02 -14.57 -61.26
CA ARG A 33 -7.12 -15.88 -60.60
C ARG A 33 -5.71 -16.46 -60.43
N ALA A 34 -5.40 -16.96 -59.24
CA ALA A 34 -4.11 -17.56 -58.93
C ALA A 34 -4.27 -18.78 -58.02
N GLU A 35 -3.29 -19.68 -58.03
CA GLU A 35 -3.18 -20.75 -57.03
C GLU A 35 -2.10 -20.35 -56.01
N LYS A 36 -2.40 -20.49 -54.73
CA LYS A 36 -1.45 -20.30 -53.63
C LYS A 36 -1.25 -21.63 -52.91
N ARG A 37 0.00 -21.99 -52.63
CA ARG A 37 0.36 -23.19 -51.86
C ARG A 37 1.48 -22.84 -50.89
N ALA A 38 1.46 -23.44 -49.70
CA ALA A 38 2.59 -23.42 -48.78
C ALA A 38 3.39 -24.72 -48.89
N CYS A 39 4.72 -24.64 -48.75
CA CYS A 39 5.63 -25.79 -48.76
C CYS A 39 6.80 -25.55 -47.81
N LEU A 40 7.43 -26.64 -47.34
CA LEU A 40 8.53 -26.58 -46.40
C LEU A 40 9.87 -26.71 -47.13
N LYS A 41 10.80 -25.76 -46.92
CA LYS A 41 12.12 -25.77 -47.57
C LYS A 41 13.21 -26.41 -46.72
N ARG A 42 13.18 -26.19 -45.40
CA ARG A 42 14.13 -26.73 -44.42
C ARG A 42 13.39 -27.10 -43.14
N LEU A 43 13.76 -28.22 -42.52
CA LEU A 43 13.20 -28.66 -41.24
C LEU A 43 14.22 -28.51 -40.11
N PRO A 44 13.81 -28.06 -38.92
CA PRO A 44 14.68 -27.94 -37.74
C PRO A 44 15.03 -29.30 -37.13
N LYS A 45 16.07 -29.35 -36.28
CA LYS A 45 16.40 -30.56 -35.50
C LYS A 45 15.24 -31.02 -34.61
N ILE A 46 14.51 -30.07 -34.02
CA ILE A 46 13.32 -30.32 -33.20
C ILE A 46 12.09 -29.71 -33.88
N LEU A 47 11.09 -30.53 -34.18
CA LEU A 47 9.78 -30.11 -34.64
C LEU A 47 8.82 -29.98 -33.45
N CYS A 48 8.20 -28.80 -33.33
CA CYS A 48 7.22 -28.50 -32.28
C CYS A 48 5.85 -28.27 -32.93
N PHE A 49 4.87 -29.11 -32.60
CA PHE A 49 3.49 -28.92 -33.05
C PHE A 49 2.63 -28.42 -31.90
N ASN A 50 2.00 -27.26 -32.08
CA ASN A 50 0.96 -26.77 -31.17
C ASN A 50 -0.41 -27.26 -31.66
N MET A 51 -1.12 -28.00 -30.81
CA MET A 51 -2.45 -28.50 -31.11
C MET A 51 -3.46 -27.38 -30.84
N MET A 52 -4.06 -26.85 -31.91
CA MET A 52 -5.07 -25.78 -31.87
C MET A 52 -6.40 -26.27 -31.27
N ARG A 53 -6.38 -26.70 -30.01
CA ARG A 53 -7.52 -27.28 -29.27
C ARG A 53 -8.38 -26.24 -28.56
N TYR A 54 -8.21 -24.97 -28.83
CA TYR A 54 -9.05 -23.91 -28.23
C TYR A 54 -9.71 -23.12 -29.36
N THR A 55 -11.02 -23.03 -29.31
CA THR A 55 -11.83 -22.30 -30.27
C THR A 55 -12.81 -21.39 -29.56
N PHE A 56 -13.32 -20.38 -30.26
CA PHE A 56 -14.40 -19.55 -29.75
C PHE A 56 -15.71 -20.03 -30.36
N SER A 57 -16.62 -20.50 -29.52
CA SER A 57 -17.94 -20.93 -29.98
C SER A 57 -18.87 -19.72 -30.01
N PHE A 58 -19.24 -19.29 -31.22
CA PHE A 58 -20.21 -18.20 -31.39
C PHE A 58 -21.62 -18.57 -30.93
N VAL A 59 -21.90 -19.86 -30.71
CA VAL A 59 -23.21 -20.34 -30.21
C VAL A 59 -23.33 -20.11 -28.71
N THR A 60 -22.29 -20.48 -27.94
CA THR A 60 -22.25 -20.33 -26.48
C THR A 60 -21.63 -18.99 -26.05
N ASN A 61 -21.03 -18.25 -26.99
CA ASN A 61 -20.31 -17.00 -26.79
C ASN A 61 -19.16 -17.13 -25.77
N THR A 62 -18.54 -18.30 -25.70
CA THR A 62 -17.43 -18.61 -24.79
C THR A 62 -16.29 -19.32 -25.52
N LYS A 63 -15.11 -19.34 -24.89
CA LYS A 63 -13.99 -20.18 -25.35
C LYS A 63 -14.27 -21.62 -24.96
N GLU A 64 -14.05 -22.54 -25.88
CA GLU A 64 -14.26 -23.97 -25.68
C GLU A 64 -12.99 -24.75 -26.03
N LYS A 65 -12.76 -25.83 -25.28
CA LYS A 65 -11.67 -26.77 -25.54
C LYS A 65 -12.21 -27.89 -26.44
N VAL A 66 -11.50 -28.14 -27.54
CA VAL A 66 -11.78 -29.20 -28.50
C VAL A 66 -11.11 -30.50 -28.01
N ASN A 67 -11.92 -31.37 -27.41
CA ASN A 67 -11.48 -32.64 -26.87
C ASN A 67 -11.61 -33.82 -27.86
N THR A 68 -11.97 -33.55 -29.12
CA THR A 68 -12.13 -34.60 -30.13
C THR A 68 -10.85 -35.44 -30.28
N HIS A 69 -11.04 -36.71 -30.63
CA HIS A 69 -9.94 -37.63 -30.88
C HIS A 69 -9.02 -37.12 -32.00
N PHE A 70 -7.72 -37.06 -31.71
CA PHE A 70 -6.67 -36.70 -32.65
C PHE A 70 -5.43 -37.57 -32.41
N SER A 71 -5.10 -38.44 -33.35
CA SER A 71 -3.95 -39.33 -33.23
C SER A 71 -2.69 -38.75 -33.87
N PHE A 72 -1.54 -39.07 -33.29
CA PHE A 72 -0.23 -38.71 -33.83
C PHE A 72 0.73 -39.90 -33.69
N PRO A 73 1.67 -40.07 -34.63
CA PRO A 73 2.52 -41.26 -34.66
C PRO A 73 3.75 -41.13 -33.75
N MET A 74 4.33 -42.25 -33.33
CA MET A 74 5.63 -42.24 -32.62
C MET A 74 6.79 -41.84 -33.54
N GLN A 75 6.67 -42.13 -34.85
CA GLN A 75 7.63 -41.76 -35.89
C GLN A 75 6.91 -40.98 -36.99
N LEU A 76 7.52 -39.90 -37.45
CA LEU A 76 6.94 -38.96 -38.42
C LEU A 76 7.90 -38.77 -39.59
N ASP A 77 7.46 -39.15 -40.79
CA ASP A 77 8.18 -38.83 -42.02
C ASP A 77 7.64 -37.54 -42.64
N MET A 78 8.51 -36.54 -42.77
CA MET A 78 8.18 -35.24 -43.34
C MET A 78 8.56 -35.10 -44.83
N SER A 79 9.12 -36.15 -45.44
CA SER A 79 9.65 -36.13 -46.81
C SER A 79 8.63 -35.61 -47.84
N ASN A 80 7.37 -36.04 -47.73
CA ASN A 80 6.29 -35.69 -48.67
C ASN A 80 5.88 -34.21 -48.62
N TYR A 81 6.29 -33.46 -47.60
CA TYR A 81 5.90 -32.07 -47.39
C TYR A 81 6.96 -31.04 -47.82
N MET A 82 8.09 -31.53 -48.34
CA MET A 82 9.21 -30.70 -48.77
C MET A 82 8.97 -30.08 -50.15
N GLU A 83 9.41 -28.84 -50.36
CA GLU A 83 9.28 -28.07 -51.61
C GLU A 83 9.67 -28.88 -52.86
N LYS A 84 10.82 -29.58 -52.78
CA LYS A 84 11.36 -30.42 -53.85
C LYS A 84 10.45 -31.59 -54.28
N ASN A 85 9.59 -32.06 -53.37
CA ASN A 85 8.70 -33.20 -53.58
C ASN A 85 7.26 -32.74 -53.91
N LEU A 86 6.90 -31.49 -53.56
CA LEU A 86 5.57 -30.91 -53.78
C LEU A 86 5.43 -30.10 -55.07
N ILE A 87 6.51 -29.50 -55.58
CA ILE A 87 6.50 -28.63 -56.78
C ILE A 87 7.13 -29.38 -57.97
N PRO A 88 6.47 -29.47 -59.14
CA PRO A 88 7.07 -30.06 -60.34
C PRO A 88 8.36 -29.34 -60.74
N LYS A 89 9.41 -30.10 -61.07
CA LYS A 89 10.76 -29.60 -61.43
C LYS A 89 10.82 -28.57 -62.56
N GLN A 90 9.72 -28.35 -63.30
CA GLN A 90 9.60 -27.38 -64.39
C GLN A 90 9.40 -25.93 -63.89
N HIS A 91 9.06 -25.73 -62.61
CA HIS A 91 8.81 -24.41 -62.00
C HIS A 91 9.81 -24.04 -60.89
N ILE A 92 10.87 -24.85 -60.71
CA ILE A 92 11.95 -24.55 -59.78
C ILE A 92 13.01 -23.81 -60.60
N ASP A 93 13.19 -22.51 -60.35
CA ASP A 93 14.28 -21.74 -60.95
C ASP A 93 15.60 -22.39 -60.52
N ASN A 94 16.36 -22.92 -61.48
CA ASN A 94 17.68 -23.50 -61.29
C ASN A 94 18.71 -22.39 -61.01
N GLU A 95 18.55 -21.65 -59.93
CA GLU A 95 19.58 -20.76 -59.40
C GLU A 95 19.95 -21.22 -57.99
N ASP A 96 21.22 -21.64 -57.86
CA ASP A 96 21.96 -21.98 -56.63
C ASP A 96 21.59 -23.25 -55.85
N THR A 97 21.87 -24.43 -56.43
CA THR A 97 22.39 -25.57 -55.65
C THR A 97 23.62 -26.18 -56.32
N GLY A 98 24.64 -25.36 -56.54
CA GLY A 98 26.01 -25.84 -56.70
C GLY A 98 26.66 -25.96 -55.33
N GLY A 99 26.78 -27.17 -54.79
CA GLY A 99 27.70 -27.48 -53.69
C GLY A 99 27.08 -28.15 -52.45
N ALA A 100 27.35 -29.45 -52.30
CA ALA A 100 27.73 -30.11 -51.04
C ALA A 100 26.72 -30.43 -49.91
N ASP A 101 25.41 -30.53 -50.14
CA ASP A 101 24.45 -31.00 -49.09
C ASP A 101 23.51 -32.14 -49.54
N ALA A 102 23.84 -32.87 -50.62
CA ALA A 102 22.98 -33.94 -51.14
C ALA A 102 23.10 -35.31 -50.42
N GLU A 103 23.93 -35.41 -49.38
CA GLU A 103 24.28 -36.71 -48.75
C GLU A 103 23.71 -36.95 -47.35
N ASP A 104 22.88 -36.06 -46.77
CA ASP A 104 22.35 -36.30 -45.40
C ASP A 104 20.92 -35.78 -45.12
N GLU A 105 20.03 -35.84 -46.11
CA GLU A 105 18.63 -35.42 -45.96
C GLU A 105 17.75 -36.52 -45.33
N CYS A 106 17.97 -36.83 -44.05
CA CYS A 106 17.00 -37.57 -43.25
C CYS A 106 15.76 -36.68 -42.97
N TYR A 107 14.55 -37.17 -43.24
CA TYR A 107 13.28 -36.49 -42.92
C TYR A 107 12.44 -37.25 -41.89
N GLU A 108 13.02 -38.29 -41.29
CA GLU A 108 12.39 -39.06 -40.24
C GLU A 108 12.61 -38.40 -38.89
N TYR A 109 11.53 -38.33 -38.12
CA TYR A 109 11.51 -37.76 -36.79
C TYR A 109 10.88 -38.74 -35.81
N GLU A 110 11.36 -38.72 -34.58
CA GLU A 110 10.84 -39.54 -33.49
C GLU A 110 10.22 -38.65 -32.40
N LEU A 111 9.08 -39.08 -31.84
CA LEU A 111 8.42 -38.38 -30.76
C LEU A 111 9.29 -38.46 -29.49
N ILE A 112 9.68 -37.30 -28.95
CA ILE A 112 10.50 -37.20 -27.75
C ILE A 112 9.75 -36.64 -26.55
N GLY A 113 8.60 -36.00 -26.78
CA GLY A 113 7.80 -35.46 -25.69
C GLY A 113 6.40 -35.03 -26.10
N VAL A 114 5.48 -35.12 -25.14
CA VAL A 114 4.09 -34.69 -25.27
C VAL A 114 3.72 -33.87 -24.04
N THR A 115 3.28 -32.63 -24.24
CA THR A 115 2.63 -31.84 -23.18
C THR A 115 1.13 -32.05 -23.28
N VAL A 116 0.51 -32.44 -22.17
CA VAL A 116 -0.91 -32.74 -22.07
C VAL A 116 -1.59 -31.68 -21.20
N HIS A 117 -2.77 -31.24 -21.63
CA HIS A 117 -3.65 -30.40 -20.83
C HIS A 117 -4.89 -31.19 -20.42
N THR A 118 -5.17 -31.21 -19.12
CA THR A 118 -6.44 -31.71 -18.57
C THR A 118 -7.25 -30.55 -18.00
N GLY A 119 -8.53 -30.45 -18.35
CA GLY A 119 -9.40 -29.36 -17.92
C GLY A 119 -10.20 -28.77 -19.08
N ASN A 120 -10.64 -27.52 -18.93
CA ASN A 120 -11.48 -26.83 -19.90
C ASN A 120 -10.74 -25.62 -20.53
N ALA A 121 -11.45 -24.72 -21.20
CA ALA A 121 -10.85 -23.55 -21.85
C ALA A 121 -10.46 -22.41 -20.91
N GLU A 122 -10.99 -22.40 -19.68
CA GLU A 122 -10.76 -21.33 -18.70
C GLU A 122 -9.69 -21.71 -17.68
N GLY A 123 -9.56 -23.00 -17.37
CA GLY A 123 -8.57 -23.51 -16.42
C GLY A 123 -8.38 -25.02 -16.52
N GLY A 124 -7.20 -25.45 -16.09
CA GLY A 124 -6.80 -26.85 -16.12
C GLY A 124 -5.41 -27.05 -15.55
N HIS A 125 -4.84 -28.21 -15.84
CA HIS A 125 -3.52 -28.64 -15.37
C HIS A 125 -2.69 -29.17 -16.53
N TYR A 126 -1.39 -28.86 -16.50
CA TYR A 126 -0.43 -29.29 -17.52
C TYR A 126 0.54 -30.30 -16.92
N TYR A 127 0.78 -31.38 -17.66
CA TYR A 127 1.80 -32.37 -17.34
C TYR A 127 2.43 -32.87 -18.65
N SER A 128 3.57 -33.53 -18.58
CA SER A 128 4.29 -33.96 -19.78
C SER A 128 4.76 -35.40 -19.71
N PHE A 129 4.72 -36.08 -20.84
CA PHE A 129 5.41 -37.35 -21.06
C PHE A 129 6.68 -37.07 -21.85
N ILE A 130 7.84 -37.46 -21.33
CA ILE A 130 9.13 -37.14 -21.94
C ILE A 130 9.96 -38.43 -22.03
N ARG A 131 10.59 -38.63 -23.18
CA ARG A 131 11.50 -39.73 -23.44
C ARG A 131 12.91 -39.43 -22.91
N GLU A 132 13.52 -40.40 -22.25
CA GLU A 132 14.91 -40.32 -21.80
C GLU A 132 15.87 -40.46 -22.99
N ARG A 133 16.78 -39.49 -23.14
CA ARG A 133 17.69 -39.38 -24.31
C ARG A 133 19.10 -39.93 -24.08
N ASN A 134 19.48 -40.18 -22.82
CA ASN A 134 20.89 -40.34 -22.43
C ASN A 134 21.41 -41.79 -22.44
N LEU A 135 20.58 -42.78 -22.83
CA LEU A 135 20.95 -44.19 -22.82
C LEU A 135 20.61 -44.86 -24.16
N PRO A 136 21.59 -45.12 -25.04
CA PRO A 136 21.34 -45.82 -26.29
C PRO A 136 20.79 -47.23 -26.02
N GLY A 137 19.71 -47.60 -26.70
CA GLY A 137 19.08 -48.92 -26.63
C GLY A 137 18.01 -49.13 -25.56
N LYS A 138 17.60 -48.09 -24.81
CA LYS A 138 16.45 -48.17 -23.87
C LYS A 138 15.44 -47.05 -24.14
N ASP A 139 14.31 -47.41 -24.74
CA ASP A 139 13.16 -46.50 -24.94
C ASP A 139 12.39 -46.36 -23.61
N LYS A 140 12.83 -45.43 -22.76
CA LYS A 140 12.21 -45.15 -21.46
C LYS A 140 11.47 -43.83 -21.49
N TRP A 141 10.23 -43.86 -21.01
CA TRP A 141 9.40 -42.68 -20.88
C TRP A 141 9.09 -42.37 -19.43
N PHE A 142 8.91 -41.10 -19.12
CA PHE A 142 8.56 -40.62 -17.81
C PHE A 142 7.40 -39.62 -17.89
N LEU A 143 6.47 -39.74 -16.95
CA LEU A 143 5.46 -38.75 -16.64
C LEU A 143 6.09 -37.72 -15.67
N PHE A 144 6.10 -36.46 -16.10
CA PHE A 144 6.47 -35.29 -15.30
C PHE A 144 5.20 -34.52 -14.93
N ASN A 145 4.85 -34.56 -13.64
CA ASN A 145 3.69 -33.89 -13.08
C ASN A 145 4.12 -33.08 -11.85
N ASP A 146 4.50 -31.82 -12.08
CA ASP A 146 5.04 -30.90 -11.08
C ASP A 146 6.22 -31.49 -10.29
N SER A 147 6.05 -31.71 -8.98
CA SER A 147 7.06 -32.28 -8.10
C SER A 147 7.21 -33.81 -8.23
N GLU A 148 6.35 -34.46 -9.01
CA GLU A 148 6.30 -35.91 -9.13
C GLU A 148 6.79 -36.38 -10.51
N VAL A 149 7.75 -37.31 -10.52
CA VAL A 149 8.26 -37.97 -11.73
C VAL A 149 8.07 -39.47 -11.61
N LYS A 150 7.38 -40.08 -12.59
CA LYS A 150 7.04 -41.51 -12.61
C LYS A 150 7.45 -42.15 -13.94
N PRO A 151 7.91 -43.42 -13.95
CA PRO A 151 8.03 -44.18 -15.20
C PRO A 151 6.69 -44.27 -15.94
N PHE A 152 6.73 -44.23 -17.26
CA PHE A 152 5.56 -44.30 -18.13
C PHE A 152 5.79 -45.31 -19.26
N ASP A 153 4.74 -46.04 -19.63
CA ASP A 153 4.76 -46.98 -20.76
C ASP A 153 4.27 -46.25 -22.03
N PRO A 154 5.09 -46.12 -23.08
CA PRO A 154 4.69 -45.43 -24.32
C PRO A 154 3.47 -46.07 -25.01
N SER A 155 3.14 -47.33 -24.73
CA SER A 155 1.92 -47.97 -25.24
C SER A 155 0.63 -47.23 -24.82
N HIS A 156 0.68 -46.48 -23.72
CA HIS A 156 -0.45 -45.70 -23.20
C HIS A 156 -0.56 -44.28 -23.79
N ILE A 157 0.33 -43.83 -24.68
CA ILE A 157 0.25 -42.50 -25.29
C ILE A 157 -1.11 -42.27 -25.97
N ALA A 158 -1.61 -43.25 -26.71
CA ALA A 158 -2.90 -43.13 -27.38
C ALA A 158 -4.04 -42.95 -26.37
N ALA A 159 -4.00 -43.68 -25.26
CA ALA A 159 -5.02 -43.60 -24.22
C ALA A 159 -5.01 -42.24 -23.50
N GLU A 160 -3.82 -41.72 -23.20
CA GLU A 160 -3.64 -40.51 -22.38
C GLU A 160 -3.63 -39.20 -23.18
N CYS A 161 -3.30 -39.23 -24.47
CA CYS A 161 -2.98 -38.02 -25.22
C CYS A 161 -3.89 -37.72 -26.42
N PHE A 162 -4.62 -38.71 -26.97
CA PHE A 162 -5.39 -38.46 -28.20
C PHE A 162 -6.70 -37.71 -27.97
N GLY A 163 -7.21 -37.66 -26.74
CA GLY A 163 -8.56 -37.18 -26.44
C GLY A 163 -9.64 -38.17 -26.92
N GLY A 164 -10.81 -37.65 -27.27
CA GLY A 164 -11.98 -38.44 -27.67
C GLY A 164 -12.88 -38.79 -26.50
N GLU A 165 -13.67 -39.85 -26.64
CA GLU A 165 -14.60 -40.31 -25.60
C GLU A 165 -14.07 -41.58 -24.91
N THR A 166 -14.42 -41.75 -23.64
CA THR A 166 -14.20 -42.95 -22.84
C THR A 166 -15.53 -43.55 -22.44
N THR A 167 -15.75 -44.83 -22.74
CA THR A 167 -16.93 -45.56 -22.30
C THR A 167 -16.68 -46.24 -20.96
N SER A 168 -17.49 -45.94 -19.95
CA SER A 168 -17.47 -46.61 -18.64
C SER A 168 -18.74 -47.44 -18.44
N LYS A 169 -18.60 -48.69 -18.02
CA LYS A 169 -19.72 -49.58 -17.69
C LYS A 169 -20.10 -49.39 -16.23
N THR A 170 -21.27 -48.79 -15.99
CA THR A 170 -21.78 -48.61 -14.62
C THR A 170 -22.96 -49.55 -14.40
N TYR A 171 -22.97 -50.25 -13.26
CA TYR A 171 -24.09 -51.10 -12.88
C TYR A 171 -25.22 -50.23 -12.33
N ASP A 172 -26.37 -50.24 -12.99
CA ASP A 172 -27.58 -49.58 -12.50
C ASP A 172 -28.39 -50.59 -11.68
N SER A 173 -28.47 -50.35 -10.36
CA SER A 173 -29.21 -51.20 -9.42
C SER A 173 -30.73 -51.10 -9.58
N VAL A 174 -31.25 -50.10 -10.30
CA VAL A 174 -32.68 -49.93 -10.55
C VAL A 174 -33.14 -50.80 -11.72
N THR A 175 -32.33 -50.90 -12.77
CA THR A 175 -32.66 -51.68 -13.97
C THR A 175 -31.98 -53.05 -14.03
N ASP A 176 -31.14 -53.36 -13.04
CA ASP A 176 -30.39 -54.61 -12.89
C ASP A 176 -29.56 -54.95 -14.15
N LYS A 177 -29.04 -53.90 -14.79
CA LYS A 177 -28.29 -53.95 -16.05
C LYS A 177 -27.06 -53.06 -15.99
N PHE A 178 -26.02 -53.48 -16.71
CA PHE A 178 -24.88 -52.63 -16.99
C PHE A 178 -25.25 -51.62 -18.07
N MET A 179 -25.08 -50.33 -17.77
CA MET A 179 -25.22 -49.23 -18.72
C MET A 179 -23.84 -48.73 -19.13
N ASP A 180 -23.63 -48.58 -20.43
CA ASP A 180 -22.43 -47.99 -21.00
C ASP A 180 -22.63 -46.47 -21.08
N PHE A 181 -21.89 -45.70 -20.29
CA PHE A 181 -21.87 -44.24 -20.35
C PHE A 181 -20.61 -43.78 -21.10
N SER A 182 -20.79 -42.97 -22.15
CA SER A 182 -19.67 -42.32 -22.86
C SER A 182 -19.41 -40.95 -22.25
N PHE A 183 -18.16 -40.70 -21.84
CA PHE A 183 -17.71 -39.42 -21.30
C PHE A 183 -16.59 -38.87 -22.16
N GLU A 184 -16.63 -37.58 -22.46
CA GLU A 184 -15.55 -36.92 -23.18
C GLU A 184 -14.29 -36.85 -22.30
N LYS A 185 -13.13 -37.25 -22.84
CA LYS A 185 -11.84 -37.13 -22.17
C LYS A 185 -11.46 -35.67 -22.07
N THR A 186 -11.18 -35.23 -20.85
CA THR A 186 -10.74 -33.85 -20.58
C THR A 186 -9.25 -33.66 -20.78
N ASN A 187 -8.46 -34.74 -20.80
CA ASN A 187 -7.05 -34.77 -21.09
C ASN A 187 -6.76 -35.03 -22.58
N SER A 188 -5.89 -34.22 -23.16
CA SER A 188 -5.44 -34.37 -24.55
C SER A 188 -4.12 -33.64 -24.79
N ALA A 189 -3.33 -34.11 -25.77
CA ALA A 189 -2.11 -33.46 -26.19
C ALA A 189 -2.36 -32.01 -26.59
N TYR A 190 -1.57 -31.12 -26.01
CA TYR A 190 -1.51 -29.70 -26.30
C TYR A 190 -0.31 -29.37 -27.18
N MET A 191 0.86 -29.93 -26.89
CA MET A 191 2.05 -29.80 -27.74
C MET A 191 2.74 -31.14 -27.96
N LEU A 192 3.26 -31.35 -29.17
CA LEU A 192 4.11 -32.48 -29.52
C LEU A 192 5.51 -32.01 -29.88
N PHE A 193 6.51 -32.78 -29.46
CA PHE A 193 7.92 -32.53 -29.72
C PHE A 193 8.53 -33.75 -30.40
N TYR A 194 9.10 -33.52 -31.58
CA TYR A 194 9.71 -34.53 -32.42
C TYR A 194 11.18 -34.17 -32.67
N GLU A 195 12.09 -35.13 -32.58
CA GLU A 195 13.52 -34.93 -32.87
C GLU A 195 13.93 -35.68 -34.14
N LYS A 196 14.74 -35.02 -34.97
CA LYS A 196 15.26 -35.57 -36.22
C LYS A 196 16.11 -36.81 -35.93
N MET A 197 15.81 -37.94 -36.56
CA MET A 197 16.55 -39.18 -36.38
C MET A 197 17.91 -39.10 -37.08
N ASN A 198 18.94 -39.71 -36.49
CA ASN A 198 20.24 -39.83 -37.15
C ASN A 198 20.16 -40.86 -38.29
N PRO A 199 20.83 -40.63 -39.43
CA PRO A 199 20.81 -41.53 -40.59
C PRO A 199 21.23 -42.98 -40.27
N LYS A 200 22.14 -43.15 -39.29
CA LYS A 200 22.63 -44.46 -38.83
C LYS A 200 21.54 -45.26 -38.10
N ASP A 201 20.66 -44.59 -37.35
CA ASP A 201 19.60 -45.24 -36.56
C ASP A 201 18.42 -45.69 -37.45
N VAL A 202 18.15 -44.96 -38.54
CA VAL A 202 17.13 -45.31 -39.54
C VAL A 202 17.46 -46.66 -40.21
N SER A 203 18.72 -46.88 -40.60
CA SER A 203 19.16 -48.10 -41.27
C SER A 203 19.12 -49.36 -40.38
N ALA A 204 19.28 -49.21 -39.06
CA ALA A 204 19.24 -50.30 -38.09
C ALA A 204 17.80 -50.79 -37.82
N ASN A 205 16.80 -49.91 -37.86
CA ASN A 205 15.39 -50.26 -37.62
C ASN A 205 14.74 -51.03 -38.78
N SER A 206 15.25 -50.92 -40.01
CA SER A 206 14.77 -51.65 -41.18
C SER A 206 15.23 -53.12 -41.26
N LEU A 207 16.18 -53.55 -40.43
CA LEU A 207 16.72 -54.91 -40.39
C LEU A 207 16.42 -55.55 -39.02
N GLN A 208 15.20 -56.05 -38.83
CA GLN A 208 14.94 -56.91 -37.66
C GLN A 208 15.59 -58.29 -37.85
N ALA A 209 16.31 -58.70 -36.79
CA ALA A 209 16.92 -60.00 -36.50
C ALA A 209 18.35 -60.27 -37.02
N ALA A 210 19.35 -59.76 -36.30
CA ALA A 210 20.61 -60.48 -36.01
C ALA A 210 21.32 -59.89 -34.76
N ASP A 211 22.01 -60.75 -34.03
CA ASP A 211 22.58 -60.60 -32.69
C ASP A 211 23.45 -59.35 -32.39
N PRO A 212 23.55 -58.92 -31.11
CA PRO A 212 24.32 -57.74 -30.71
C PRO A 212 25.83 -58.07 -30.65
N ILE A 213 26.57 -57.70 -31.69
CA ILE A 213 28.04 -57.72 -31.67
C ILE A 213 28.57 -56.31 -31.45
N ALA A 214 29.24 -56.17 -30.31
CA ALA A 214 30.12 -55.10 -29.84
C ALA A 214 30.54 -54.05 -30.89
N CYS A 215 30.01 -52.83 -30.72
CA CYS A 215 30.62 -51.57 -31.14
C CYS A 215 30.28 -50.49 -30.11
N THR A 216 30.64 -50.74 -28.85
CA THR A 216 30.74 -49.69 -27.82
C THR A 216 32.16 -49.15 -27.91
N ASP A 217 32.36 -47.90 -28.36
CA ASP A 217 33.51 -47.05 -27.96
C ASP A 217 33.66 -45.71 -28.72
N SER A 218 32.64 -45.17 -29.43
CA SER A 218 32.84 -43.87 -30.13
C SER A 218 31.68 -42.90 -30.20
N ILE A 219 30.62 -43.04 -29.38
CA ILE A 219 29.50 -42.06 -29.36
C ILE A 219 29.21 -41.53 -27.93
N HIS A 220 30.12 -41.75 -26.98
CA HIS A 220 29.92 -41.27 -25.60
C HIS A 220 30.42 -39.84 -25.33
N ASP A 221 31.02 -39.15 -26.30
CA ASP A 221 31.78 -37.91 -26.07
C ASP A 221 31.04 -36.60 -26.44
N GLU A 222 29.81 -36.63 -27.00
CA GLU A 222 29.12 -35.40 -27.47
C GLU A 222 27.90 -34.95 -26.65
N LEU A 223 27.50 -35.68 -25.62
CA LEU A 223 26.72 -35.07 -24.54
C LEU A 223 27.72 -34.40 -23.60
N GLN A 224 28.20 -33.21 -23.99
CA GLN A 224 28.85 -32.28 -23.07
C GLN A 224 28.03 -32.30 -21.78
N GLN A 225 28.60 -32.83 -20.70
CA GLN A 225 28.11 -32.48 -19.38
C GLN A 225 28.10 -30.97 -19.36
N ILE A 226 26.92 -30.35 -19.41
CA ILE A 226 26.76 -28.94 -19.16
C ILE A 226 27.15 -28.76 -17.69
N GLY A 227 28.46 -28.64 -17.45
CA GLY A 227 29.00 -28.36 -16.13
C GLY A 227 28.53 -26.97 -15.77
N LEU A 228 27.91 -26.80 -14.60
CA LEU A 228 27.67 -25.47 -14.07
C LEU A 228 29.00 -24.74 -14.00
N THR A 229 29.02 -23.49 -14.46
CA THR A 229 30.19 -22.62 -14.25
C THR A 229 30.40 -22.44 -12.74
N SER A 230 31.66 -22.29 -12.31
CA SER A 230 31.97 -22.08 -10.89
C SER A 230 31.24 -20.87 -10.31
N GLU A 231 31.12 -19.79 -11.09
CA GLU A 231 30.38 -18.59 -10.71
C GLU A 231 28.90 -18.86 -10.46
N LEU A 232 28.23 -19.60 -11.35
CA LEU A 232 26.81 -19.94 -11.18
C LEU A 232 26.61 -20.90 -10.01
N ALA A 233 27.52 -21.84 -9.80
CA ALA A 233 27.47 -22.77 -8.67
C ALA A 233 27.64 -22.03 -7.33
N GLU A 234 28.58 -21.09 -7.24
CA GLU A 234 28.77 -20.24 -6.06
C GLU A 234 27.54 -19.37 -5.79
N TRP A 235 26.96 -18.76 -6.84
CA TRP A 235 25.75 -17.96 -6.71
C TRP A 235 24.57 -18.78 -6.19
N ILE A 236 24.31 -19.97 -6.75
CA ILE A 236 23.26 -20.89 -6.27
C ILE A 236 23.50 -21.27 -4.80
N TRP A 237 24.75 -21.51 -4.42
CA TRP A 237 25.09 -21.85 -3.05
C TRP A 237 24.82 -20.69 -2.08
N GLN A 238 25.19 -19.47 -2.47
CA GLN A 238 24.93 -18.26 -1.69
C GLN A 238 23.43 -18.00 -1.54
N ASP A 239 22.66 -18.11 -2.63
CA ASP A 239 21.20 -17.92 -2.62
C ASP A 239 20.50 -18.95 -1.71
N ASN A 240 20.88 -20.22 -1.82
CA ASN A 240 20.37 -21.27 -0.94
C ASN A 240 20.73 -21.03 0.53
N MET A 241 21.96 -20.56 0.80
CA MET A 241 22.40 -20.24 2.17
C MET A 241 21.58 -19.08 2.74
N GLN A 242 21.36 -18.02 1.96
CA GLN A 242 20.54 -16.88 2.36
C GLN A 242 19.10 -17.32 2.65
N PHE A 243 18.51 -18.14 1.76
CA PHE A 243 17.17 -18.68 1.97
C PHE A 243 17.06 -19.49 3.27
N LEU A 244 18.05 -20.33 3.58
CA LEU A 244 18.06 -21.11 4.82
C LEU A 244 18.21 -20.20 6.05
N GLN A 245 19.06 -19.18 5.98
CA GLN A 245 19.20 -18.19 7.06
C GLN A 245 17.87 -17.47 7.31
N ASP A 246 17.23 -16.95 6.25
CA ASP A 246 15.95 -16.23 6.35
C ASP A 246 14.84 -17.13 6.91
N LYS A 247 14.83 -18.40 6.53
CA LYS A 247 13.90 -19.39 7.06
C LYS A 247 14.12 -19.66 8.55
N SER A 248 15.38 -19.79 8.97
CA SER A 248 15.73 -20.09 10.36
C SER A 248 15.62 -18.89 11.30
N LEU A 249 15.68 -17.65 10.79
CA LEU A 249 15.58 -16.42 11.58
C LEU A 249 14.28 -16.30 12.39
N PHE A 250 13.19 -16.91 11.94
CA PHE A 250 11.90 -16.86 12.63
C PHE A 250 11.55 -18.17 13.36
N GLU A 251 12.50 -19.09 13.47
CA GLU A 251 12.30 -20.32 14.24
C GLU A 251 12.40 -20.07 15.75
N HIS A 252 11.55 -20.76 16.50
CA HIS A 252 11.55 -20.68 17.97
C HIS A 252 12.89 -21.06 18.59
N THR A 253 13.64 -21.98 17.97
CA THR A 253 14.97 -22.38 18.44
C THR A 253 15.93 -21.19 18.46
N TYR A 254 15.90 -20.35 17.42
CA TYR A 254 16.70 -19.13 17.36
C TYR A 254 16.24 -18.11 18.41
N PHE A 255 14.93 -17.90 18.58
CA PHE A 255 14.41 -16.97 19.59
C PHE A 255 14.78 -17.39 21.02
N ASN A 256 14.71 -18.69 21.32
CA ASN A 256 15.13 -19.23 22.60
C ASN A 256 16.63 -19.08 22.82
N PHE A 257 17.44 -19.31 21.80
CA PHE A 257 18.89 -19.08 21.85
C PHE A 257 19.20 -17.60 22.14
N MET A 258 18.57 -16.67 21.43
CA MET A 258 18.72 -15.24 21.66
C MET A 258 18.29 -14.85 23.07
N TRP A 259 17.16 -15.38 23.56
CA TRP A 259 16.70 -15.16 24.92
C TRP A 259 17.72 -15.64 25.94
N GLN A 260 18.27 -16.85 25.79
CA GLN A 260 19.29 -17.39 26.70
C GLN A 260 20.53 -16.49 26.76
N ILE A 261 21.02 -16.02 25.62
CA ILE A 261 22.18 -15.12 25.56
C ILE A 261 21.90 -13.79 26.25
N CYS A 262 20.77 -13.15 25.96
CA CYS A 262 20.48 -11.81 26.47
C CYS A 262 20.03 -11.79 27.93
N SER A 263 19.31 -12.83 28.39
CA SER A 263 18.70 -12.85 29.74
C SER A 263 19.57 -13.52 30.81
N HIS A 264 20.47 -14.45 30.44
CA HIS A 264 21.27 -15.21 31.40
C HIS A 264 22.75 -14.83 31.31
N ILE A 265 23.08 -13.55 31.48
CA ILE A 265 24.47 -13.09 31.53
C ILE A 265 25.14 -13.66 32.79
N PRO A 266 26.19 -14.48 32.67
CA PRO A 266 26.90 -15.03 33.82
C PRO A 266 27.45 -13.93 34.73
N GLN A 267 27.24 -14.04 36.05
CA GLN A 267 27.74 -13.06 37.01
C GLN A 267 29.27 -12.90 36.99
N THR A 268 29.99 -13.94 36.56
CA THR A 268 31.45 -13.91 36.38
C THR A 268 31.90 -12.93 35.31
N LEU A 269 31.02 -12.58 34.36
CA LEU A 269 31.26 -11.62 33.29
C LEU A 269 30.81 -10.20 33.70
N CYS A 270 29.87 -10.05 34.64
CA CYS A 270 29.31 -8.76 35.07
C CYS A 270 30.30 -7.77 35.70
N ALA A 271 31.58 -8.13 35.86
CA ALA A 271 32.63 -7.22 36.32
C ALA A 271 33.03 -6.15 35.28
N HIS A 272 32.65 -6.32 34.01
CA HIS A 272 32.92 -5.37 32.94
C HIS A 272 31.64 -4.61 32.53
N ASN A 273 31.65 -3.28 32.64
CA ASN A 273 30.55 -2.40 32.24
C ASN A 273 30.11 -2.60 30.78
N ASP A 274 31.00 -3.09 29.93
CA ASP A 274 30.76 -3.32 28.51
C ASP A 274 29.79 -4.47 28.23
N ILE A 275 29.64 -5.45 29.14
CA ILE A 275 28.87 -6.66 28.84
C ILE A 275 27.37 -6.42 28.90
N THR A 276 26.89 -5.62 29.87
CA THR A 276 25.50 -5.18 29.90
C THR A 276 25.17 -4.32 28.68
N LEU A 277 26.10 -3.46 28.25
CA LEU A 277 25.98 -2.68 27.01
C LEU A 277 25.85 -3.61 25.79
N LEU A 278 26.76 -4.57 25.62
CA LEU A 278 26.73 -5.51 24.49
C LEU A 278 25.44 -6.34 24.46
N SER A 279 24.96 -6.80 25.63
CA SER A 279 23.71 -7.53 25.71
C SER A 279 22.50 -6.65 25.37
N ALA A 280 22.48 -5.40 25.82
CA ALA A 280 21.45 -4.43 25.46
C ALA A 280 21.47 -4.12 23.95
N LYS A 281 22.66 -3.98 23.34
CA LYS A 281 22.80 -3.82 21.88
C LYS A 281 22.19 -5.00 21.13
N LEU A 282 22.62 -6.21 21.48
CA LEU A 282 22.16 -7.44 20.83
C LEU A 282 20.65 -7.64 21.01
N GLY A 283 20.14 -7.48 22.24
CA GLY A 283 18.73 -7.61 22.55
C GLY A 283 17.88 -6.56 21.82
N THR A 284 18.37 -5.32 21.75
CA THR A 284 17.66 -4.24 21.05
C THR A 284 17.58 -4.54 19.55
N SER A 285 18.69 -4.87 18.89
CA SER A 285 18.68 -5.24 17.47
C SER A 285 17.76 -6.44 17.22
N PHE A 286 17.85 -7.51 18.01
CA PHE A 286 16.96 -8.65 17.87
C PHE A 286 15.48 -8.26 18.00
N VAL A 287 15.12 -7.45 19.00
CA VAL A 287 13.74 -7.04 19.21
C VAL A 287 13.26 -6.15 18.06
N LEU A 288 14.02 -5.13 17.68
CA LEU A 288 13.62 -4.09 16.74
C LEU A 288 13.78 -4.48 15.26
N GLU A 289 14.63 -5.45 14.94
CA GLU A 289 14.90 -5.87 13.55
C GLU A 289 14.29 -7.23 13.22
N THR A 290 14.10 -8.12 14.21
CA THR A 290 13.61 -9.49 13.98
C THR A 290 12.28 -9.75 14.68
N LEU A 291 12.21 -9.56 16.00
CA LEU A 291 11.06 -10.02 16.80
C LEU A 291 9.75 -9.28 16.44
N ILE A 292 9.81 -7.98 16.15
CA ILE A 292 8.61 -7.21 15.77
C ILE A 292 7.96 -7.69 14.47
N HIS A 293 8.71 -8.39 13.61
CA HIS A 293 8.24 -8.99 12.36
C HIS A 293 7.75 -10.43 12.55
N ALA A 294 8.04 -11.04 13.69
CA ALA A 294 7.61 -12.39 14.00
C ALA A 294 6.08 -12.47 14.16
N LYS A 295 5.52 -13.62 13.78
CA LYS A 295 4.10 -13.92 13.94
C LYS A 295 3.69 -13.97 15.43
N GLU A 296 4.63 -14.35 16.30
CA GLU A 296 4.42 -14.52 17.74
C GLU A 296 4.65 -13.22 18.52
N LYS A 297 3.57 -12.49 18.74
CA LYS A 297 3.58 -11.23 19.50
C LYS A 297 3.59 -11.36 21.03
N PRO A 298 3.22 -12.47 21.72
CA PRO A 298 3.10 -12.46 23.18
C PRO A 298 4.45 -12.43 23.92
N THR A 299 5.55 -12.83 23.29
CA THR A 299 6.90 -12.78 23.90
C THR A 299 7.50 -11.37 23.92
N ILE A 300 6.98 -10.45 23.09
CA ILE A 300 7.50 -9.07 23.00
C ILE A 300 7.46 -8.38 24.36
N ALA A 301 6.41 -8.58 25.16
CA ALA A 301 6.32 -7.97 26.49
C ALA A 301 7.47 -8.38 27.43
N GLN A 302 7.86 -9.66 27.41
CA GLN A 302 8.97 -10.18 28.21
C GLN A 302 10.31 -9.63 27.74
N TRP A 303 10.49 -9.51 26.43
CA TRP A 303 11.67 -8.89 25.82
C TRP A 303 11.78 -7.40 26.16
N ILE A 304 10.68 -6.65 26.11
CA ILE A 304 10.67 -5.24 26.52
C ILE A 304 10.99 -5.11 28.01
N GLU A 305 10.49 -6.00 28.87
CA GLU A 305 10.86 -6.03 30.29
C GLU A 305 12.35 -6.30 30.49
N LEU A 306 12.93 -7.24 29.73
CA LEU A 306 14.36 -7.54 29.76
C LEU A 306 15.19 -6.30 29.35
N LEU A 307 14.85 -5.67 28.22
CA LEU A 307 15.53 -4.46 27.76
C LEU A 307 15.41 -3.32 28.78
N THR A 308 14.23 -3.14 29.38
CA THR A 308 14.01 -2.14 30.44
C THR A 308 14.96 -2.38 31.62
N LYS A 309 15.13 -3.63 32.07
CA LYS A 309 16.09 -3.98 33.13
C LYS A 309 17.53 -3.69 32.73
N GLN A 310 17.91 -3.99 31.49
CA GLN A 310 19.26 -3.75 30.98
C GLN A 310 19.57 -2.25 30.88
N PHE A 311 18.63 -1.44 30.40
CA PHE A 311 18.76 0.03 30.34
C PHE A 311 18.83 0.66 31.74
N ASN A 312 18.05 0.17 32.70
CA ASN A 312 18.18 0.62 34.10
C ASN A 312 19.54 0.29 34.72
N ALA A 313 20.18 -0.79 34.26
CA ALA A 313 21.46 -1.25 34.77
C ALA A 313 22.68 -0.61 34.07
N SER A 314 22.50 0.07 32.93
CA SER A 314 23.61 0.63 32.14
C SER A 314 23.24 1.95 31.46
N GLN A 315 23.78 3.05 31.99
CA GLN A 315 23.68 4.36 31.36
C GLN A 315 24.29 4.38 29.94
N LEU A 316 25.43 3.72 29.75
CA LEU A 316 26.08 3.63 28.42
C LEU A 316 25.17 2.96 27.39
N ALA A 317 24.33 2.00 27.79
CA ALA A 317 23.35 1.38 26.91
C ALA A 317 22.24 2.36 26.52
N CYS A 318 21.77 3.16 27.47
CA CYS A 318 20.79 4.23 27.23
C CYS A 318 21.34 5.28 26.25
N GLU A 319 22.56 5.77 26.48
CA GLU A 319 23.21 6.76 25.63
C GLU A 319 23.42 6.22 24.21
N TRP A 320 23.97 5.01 24.09
CA TRP A 320 24.14 4.34 22.80
C TRP A 320 22.82 4.18 22.04
N PHE A 321 21.74 3.79 22.73
CA PHE A 321 20.46 3.55 22.09
C PHE A 321 19.93 4.79 21.38
N LEU A 322 20.01 5.96 22.04
CA LEU A 322 19.57 7.22 21.45
C LEU A 322 20.55 7.75 20.39
N ASP A 323 21.86 7.64 20.63
CA ASP A 323 22.87 8.07 19.64
C ASP A 323 22.81 7.26 18.36
N HIS A 324 22.63 5.94 18.47
CA HIS A 324 22.44 5.07 17.31
C HIS A 324 21.26 5.54 16.45
N MET A 325 20.15 5.93 17.06
CA MET A 325 18.98 6.43 16.34
C MET A 325 19.10 7.87 15.85
N ALA A 326 19.97 8.68 16.46
CA ALA A 326 20.30 10.02 15.98
C ALA A 326 21.13 9.94 14.69
N GLU A 327 22.08 9.01 14.63
CA GLU A 327 22.94 8.75 13.46
C GLU A 327 22.21 7.96 12.36
N ASN A 328 21.57 6.85 12.73
CA ASN A 328 20.85 5.95 11.84
C ASN A 328 19.33 6.08 12.02
N ASN A 329 18.64 6.55 10.99
CA ASN A 329 17.19 6.75 11.03
C ASN A 329 16.36 5.49 10.77
N TRP A 330 16.97 4.32 10.57
CA TRP A 330 16.26 3.11 10.17
C TRP A 330 15.19 2.71 11.19
N TRP A 331 15.51 2.57 12.50
CA TRP A 331 14.50 2.21 13.50
C TRP A 331 13.36 3.24 13.61
N PRO A 332 13.61 4.55 13.79
CA PRO A 332 12.51 5.52 13.86
C PRO A 332 11.64 5.54 12.60
N VAL A 333 12.24 5.43 11.41
CA VAL A 333 11.48 5.43 10.15
C VAL A 333 10.67 4.15 9.98
N GLN A 334 11.29 2.98 10.15
CA GLN A 334 10.59 1.71 9.94
C GLN A 334 9.52 1.48 11.01
N ILE A 335 9.81 1.86 12.26
CA ILE A 335 8.94 1.56 13.40
C ILE A 335 7.94 2.69 13.64
N LEU A 336 8.33 3.94 13.89
CA LEU A 336 7.37 5.00 14.22
C LEU A 336 6.58 5.52 13.01
N ILE A 337 7.17 5.51 11.82
CA ILE A 337 6.55 6.11 10.62
C ILE A 337 5.88 5.04 9.74
N LYS A 338 6.63 4.02 9.32
CA LYS A 338 6.16 3.06 8.30
C LYS A 338 5.38 1.87 8.86
N CYS A 339 5.65 1.45 10.10
CA CYS A 339 5.04 0.25 10.67
C CYS A 339 3.53 0.41 10.79
N PRO A 340 2.71 -0.48 10.21
CA PRO A 340 1.25 -0.39 10.34
C PRO A 340 0.76 -0.87 11.71
N ASN A 341 1.55 -1.66 12.44
CA ASN A 341 1.15 -2.26 13.71
C ASN A 341 1.27 -1.27 14.87
N GLN A 342 0.12 -0.78 15.35
CA GLN A 342 0.05 0.20 16.43
C GLN A 342 0.73 -0.25 17.73
N VAL A 343 0.59 -1.53 18.10
CA VAL A 343 1.17 -2.06 19.35
C VAL A 343 2.69 -1.97 19.31
N VAL A 344 3.30 -2.28 18.17
CA VAL A 344 4.76 -2.18 17.99
C VAL A 344 5.23 -0.73 18.12
N ARG A 345 4.49 0.22 17.51
CA ARG A 345 4.81 1.65 17.65
C ARG A 345 4.71 2.14 19.09
N GLN A 346 3.67 1.73 19.82
CA GLN A 346 3.49 2.08 21.23
C GLN A 346 4.60 1.50 22.11
N LEU A 347 5.00 0.26 21.88
CA LEU A 347 6.09 -0.36 22.65
C LEU A 347 7.42 0.36 22.41
N PHE A 348 7.74 0.66 21.16
CA PHE A 348 8.96 1.41 20.81
C PHE A 348 8.93 2.83 21.41
N GLN A 349 7.81 3.53 21.30
CA GLN A 349 7.61 4.85 21.89
C GLN A 349 7.82 4.83 23.42
N ARG A 350 7.22 3.87 24.13
CA ARG A 350 7.39 3.69 25.57
C ARG A 350 8.83 3.36 25.95
N LEU A 351 9.52 2.53 25.16
CA LEU A 351 10.92 2.19 25.40
C LEU A 351 11.81 3.43 25.27
N CYS A 352 11.63 4.24 24.23
CA CYS A 352 12.37 5.49 24.04
C CYS A 352 12.13 6.47 25.19
N ILE A 353 10.87 6.66 25.60
CA ILE A 353 10.52 7.52 26.75
C ILE A 353 11.11 7.00 28.06
N HIS A 354 11.14 5.68 28.26
CA HIS A 354 11.79 5.07 29.42
C HIS A 354 13.28 5.39 29.46
N VAL A 355 13.99 5.21 28.34
CA VAL A 355 15.42 5.52 28.22
C VAL A 355 15.69 7.01 28.49
N ILE A 356 14.88 7.91 27.92
CA ILE A 356 15.02 9.36 28.18
C ILE A 356 14.81 9.68 29.66
N ASN A 357 13.81 9.08 30.32
CA ASN A 357 13.59 9.27 31.76
C ASN A 357 14.79 8.81 32.61
N GLN A 358 15.47 7.73 32.21
CA GLN A 358 16.70 7.27 32.89
C GLN A 358 17.86 8.26 32.73
N LEU A 359 17.99 8.87 31.54
CA LEU A 359 19.06 9.83 31.24
C LEU A 359 18.78 11.25 31.75
N LYS A 360 17.51 11.60 31.98
CA LYS A 360 17.08 12.96 32.34
C LYS A 360 17.91 13.61 33.46
N PRO A 361 18.20 12.96 34.61
CA PRO A 361 18.94 13.60 35.70
C PRO A 361 20.34 14.10 35.34
N ILE A 362 20.93 13.55 34.27
CA ILE A 362 22.30 13.87 33.82
C ILE A 362 22.24 14.77 32.59
N HIS A 363 21.30 14.49 31.67
CA HIS A 363 21.27 15.12 30.37
C HIS A 363 20.46 16.42 30.31
N SER A 364 19.50 16.67 31.22
CA SER A 364 18.61 17.84 31.13
C SER A 364 19.36 19.17 31.13
N THR A 365 20.44 19.27 31.92
CA THR A 365 21.31 20.45 32.00
C THR A 365 22.11 20.70 30.73
N MET A 366 22.25 19.69 29.86
CA MET A 366 22.98 19.77 28.59
C MET A 366 22.08 20.18 27.42
N TYR A 367 20.75 20.24 27.60
CA TYR A 367 19.82 20.45 26.49
C TYR A 367 19.99 21.80 25.80
N LEU A 368 20.27 22.85 26.58
CA LEU A 368 20.44 24.22 26.09
C LEU A 368 21.91 24.63 25.96
N GLN A 369 22.87 23.74 26.23
CA GLN A 369 24.29 24.08 26.08
C GLN A 369 24.61 24.44 24.61
N PRO A 370 25.43 25.48 24.38
CA PRO A 370 26.35 26.13 25.34
C PRO A 370 25.76 27.27 26.20
N PHE A 371 24.47 27.58 26.15
CA PHE A 371 23.88 28.82 26.69
C PHE A 371 23.60 28.84 28.22
N SER A 372 24.32 28.07 29.05
CA SER A 372 24.03 28.03 30.50
C SER A 372 24.69 29.16 31.32
N ASP A 373 23.85 29.98 31.97
CA ASP A 373 23.98 30.78 33.21
C ASP A 373 25.21 31.66 33.55
N SER A 374 26.20 31.84 32.67
CA SER A 374 27.25 32.83 32.95
C SER A 374 27.75 33.59 31.73
N ASP A 375 27.49 34.90 31.76
CA ASP A 375 28.08 35.99 31.00
C ASP A 375 27.46 36.37 29.63
N ASP A 376 26.89 37.58 29.65
CA ASP A 376 26.77 38.52 28.53
C ASP A 376 28.08 38.52 27.73
N SER A 377 28.10 37.89 26.55
CA SER A 377 29.01 38.16 25.39
C SER A 377 29.45 36.94 24.56
N SER A 378 28.81 35.77 24.67
CA SER A 378 29.07 34.69 23.68
C SER A 378 28.00 34.66 22.58
N ASP A 379 28.43 35.07 21.39
CA ASP A 379 27.80 34.91 20.08
C ASP A 379 27.73 33.40 19.73
N GLY A 380 27.04 32.63 20.59
CA GLY A 380 26.87 31.19 20.43
C GLY A 380 25.99 30.93 19.21
N ASP A 381 26.47 30.10 18.28
CA ASP A 381 25.68 29.71 17.12
C ASP A 381 24.46 28.90 17.59
N ILE A 382 23.25 29.44 17.33
CA ILE A 382 21.96 28.80 17.63
C ILE A 382 21.89 27.38 17.03
N SER A 383 22.64 27.11 15.96
CA SER A 383 22.75 25.77 15.35
C SER A 383 23.36 24.71 16.26
N GLN A 384 24.08 25.12 17.32
CA GLN A 384 24.76 24.24 18.28
C GLN A 384 23.88 23.77 19.44
N ILE A 385 22.68 24.35 19.61
CA ILE A 385 21.75 23.95 20.66
C ILE A 385 21.37 22.47 20.53
N GLY A 386 21.52 21.74 21.64
CA GLY A 386 21.19 20.33 21.72
C GLY A 386 22.21 19.39 21.07
N GLN A 387 23.42 19.86 20.74
CA GLN A 387 24.47 18.97 20.23
C GLN A 387 25.14 18.13 21.33
N TYR A 388 25.09 18.55 22.59
CA TYR A 388 25.84 17.90 23.69
C TYR A 388 25.13 16.69 24.32
N SER A 389 23.80 16.56 24.15
CA SER A 389 23.03 15.43 24.69
C SER A 389 22.54 14.50 23.59
N CYS A 390 22.69 13.18 23.78
CA CYS A 390 22.13 12.17 22.87
C CYS A 390 20.60 12.27 22.77
N VAL A 391 19.93 12.69 23.86
CA VAL A 391 18.48 12.94 23.87
C VAL A 391 18.12 14.03 22.88
N THR A 392 18.76 15.20 22.96
CA THR A 392 18.46 16.33 22.08
C THR A 392 18.85 16.07 20.64
N ARG A 393 19.95 15.36 20.39
CA ARG A 393 20.32 14.89 19.04
C ARG A 393 19.24 14.00 18.45
N PHE A 394 18.72 13.05 19.24
CA PHE A 394 17.62 12.18 18.81
C PHE A 394 16.31 12.95 18.55
N ILE A 395 15.92 13.89 19.43
CA ILE A 395 14.72 14.72 19.22
C ILE A 395 14.84 15.56 17.95
N ARG A 396 16.00 16.19 17.71
CA ARG A 396 16.27 16.92 16.44
C ARG A 396 16.14 15.99 15.25
N LYS A 397 16.73 14.79 15.32
CA LYS A 397 16.64 13.80 14.26
C LYS A 397 15.18 13.46 13.96
N LEU A 398 14.36 13.20 14.97
CA LEU A 398 12.92 12.98 14.77
C LEU A 398 12.29 14.15 14.01
N LEU A 399 12.43 15.40 14.49
CA LEU A 399 11.87 16.58 13.81
C LEU A 399 12.28 16.67 12.33
N THR A 400 13.53 16.33 11.97
CA THR A 400 13.95 16.30 10.55
C THR A 400 13.28 15.19 9.71
N LEU A 401 12.90 14.06 10.33
CA LEU A 401 12.22 12.94 9.65
C LEU A 401 10.75 13.26 9.33
N ILE A 402 10.13 14.18 10.06
CA ILE A 402 8.79 14.69 9.73
C ILE A 402 8.78 15.32 8.33
N GLU A 403 9.84 16.08 7.99
CA GLU A 403 9.95 16.76 6.71
C GLU A 403 10.21 15.76 5.56
N HIS A 404 10.97 14.70 5.84
CA HIS A 404 11.48 13.76 4.83
C HIS A 404 10.90 12.35 5.02
N GLY A 405 9.67 12.15 4.53
CA GLY A 405 9.09 10.80 4.36
C GLY A 405 7.90 10.45 5.26
N ALA A 406 7.59 11.26 6.29
CA ALA A 406 6.41 11.04 7.12
C ALA A 406 5.07 11.29 6.39
N LYS A 407 5.08 12.14 5.35
CA LYS A 407 3.88 12.54 4.58
C LYS A 407 3.12 11.36 3.97
N GLN A 408 3.80 10.30 3.52
CA GLN A 408 3.15 9.13 2.92
C GLN A 408 2.47 8.23 3.97
N HIS A 409 2.70 8.47 5.27
CA HIS A 409 2.31 7.58 6.36
C HIS A 409 1.48 8.27 7.46
N LEU A 410 0.71 9.31 7.11
CA LEU A 410 -0.07 10.14 8.07
C LEU A 410 -0.92 9.34 9.06
N LYS A 411 -1.51 8.22 8.61
CA LYS A 411 -2.35 7.34 9.43
C LYS A 411 -1.61 6.65 10.58
N HIS A 412 -0.29 6.71 10.64
CA HIS A 412 0.54 6.03 11.63
C HIS A 412 1.22 6.99 12.63
N LEU A 413 1.04 8.31 12.47
CA LEU A 413 1.78 9.33 13.23
C LEU A 413 1.28 9.57 14.66
N THR A 414 0.26 8.84 15.12
CA THR A 414 -0.29 9.00 16.48
C THR A 414 0.80 8.82 17.54
N GLU A 415 1.54 7.72 17.49
CA GLU A 415 2.61 7.41 18.45
C GLU A 415 3.83 8.31 18.28
N TYR A 416 4.08 8.79 17.06
CA TYR A 416 5.13 9.76 16.76
C TYR A 416 4.87 11.09 17.50
N PHE A 417 3.67 11.68 17.35
CA PHE A 417 3.34 12.91 18.06
C PHE A 417 3.07 12.69 19.55
N ALA A 418 2.62 11.50 19.95
CA ALA A 418 2.53 11.13 21.35
C ALA A 418 3.91 11.12 22.02
N PHE A 419 4.95 10.62 21.33
CA PHE A 419 6.32 10.66 21.81
C PHE A 419 6.79 12.09 22.09
N LEU A 420 6.67 12.99 21.11
CA LEU A 420 7.08 14.40 21.28
C LEU A 420 6.27 15.10 22.38
N LEU A 421 4.97 14.80 22.49
CA LEU A 421 4.12 15.31 23.56
C LEU A 421 4.52 14.80 24.94
N GLU A 422 4.88 13.53 25.07
CA GLU A 422 5.35 12.97 26.34
C GLU A 422 6.69 13.54 26.74
N PHE A 423 7.61 13.72 25.80
CA PHE A 423 8.87 14.42 26.03
C PHE A 423 8.63 15.85 26.55
N ALA A 424 7.81 16.64 25.87
CA ALA A 424 7.47 18.01 26.32
C ALA A 424 6.82 18.04 27.72
N LYS A 425 6.07 17.00 28.11
CA LYS A 425 5.43 16.91 29.43
C LYS A 425 6.38 16.53 30.56
N MET A 426 7.62 16.13 30.26
CA MET A 426 8.57 15.69 31.29
C MET A 426 9.01 16.84 32.21
N GLY A 427 9.11 18.07 31.71
CA GLY A 427 9.68 19.18 32.45
C GLY A 427 9.77 20.47 31.64
N GLU A 428 10.41 21.48 32.24
CA GLU A 428 10.54 22.81 31.65
C GLU A 428 11.70 22.86 30.66
N GLU A 429 12.80 22.17 30.97
CA GLU A 429 13.98 22.05 30.12
C GLU A 429 13.64 21.40 28.78
N GLU A 430 12.77 20.39 28.75
CA GLU A 430 12.29 19.76 27.51
C GLU A 430 11.46 20.72 26.66
N CYS A 431 10.59 21.53 27.28
CA CYS A 431 9.80 22.54 26.58
C CYS A 431 10.68 23.66 26.03
N GLN A 432 11.59 24.19 26.84
CA GLN A 432 12.54 25.23 26.44
C GLN A 432 13.43 24.76 25.29
N PHE A 433 13.89 23.50 25.32
CA PHE A 433 14.64 22.92 24.22
C PHE A 433 13.82 22.82 22.93
N LEU A 434 12.57 22.35 22.98
CA LEU A 434 11.71 22.30 21.79
C LEU A 434 11.42 23.69 21.21
N LEU A 435 11.24 24.70 22.07
CA LEU A 435 11.03 26.09 21.67
C LEU A 435 12.30 26.69 21.06
N SER A 436 13.49 26.41 21.62
CA SER A 436 14.76 26.97 21.13
C SER A 436 15.19 26.43 19.77
N ILE A 437 14.69 25.26 19.37
CA ILE A 437 14.90 24.67 18.03
C ILE A 437 13.73 24.89 17.07
N GLU A 438 12.79 25.79 17.40
CA GLU A 438 11.63 26.16 16.56
C GLU A 438 10.76 24.94 16.16
N ALA A 439 10.52 24.04 17.11
CA ALA A 439 9.75 22.83 16.84
C ALA A 439 8.30 23.12 16.39
N ILE A 440 7.70 24.24 16.83
CA ILE A 440 6.33 24.60 16.46
C ILE A 440 6.27 24.88 14.95
N SER A 441 7.12 25.75 14.42
CA SER A 441 7.14 26.10 13.00
C SER A 441 7.44 24.88 12.14
N THR A 442 8.37 24.01 12.55
CA THR A 442 8.66 22.74 11.86
C THR A 442 7.42 21.86 11.73
N ILE A 443 6.69 21.66 12.84
CA ILE A 443 5.48 20.84 12.88
C ILE A 443 4.33 21.48 12.08
N VAL A 444 4.15 22.78 12.20
CA VAL A 444 3.10 23.53 11.47
C VAL A 444 3.38 23.50 9.97
N ASN A 445 4.62 23.72 9.54
CA ASN A 445 5.01 23.66 8.13
C ASN A 445 4.81 22.27 7.53
N PHE A 446 5.08 21.21 8.30
CA PHE A 446 4.73 19.85 7.91
C PHE A 446 3.23 19.66 7.67
N TYR A 447 2.39 20.20 8.55
CA TYR A 447 0.94 20.10 8.43
C TYR A 447 0.39 20.94 7.26
N LEU A 448 0.84 22.19 7.12
CA LEU A 448 0.42 23.10 6.06
C LEU A 448 0.96 22.71 4.67
N GLY A 449 2.16 22.17 4.60
CA GLY A 449 2.75 21.62 3.37
C GLY A 449 2.01 20.39 2.81
N GLN A 450 0.87 20.01 3.40
CA GLN A 450 -0.11 19.05 2.87
C GLN A 450 -1.24 19.74 2.09
N LYS A 451 -1.48 21.04 2.31
CA LYS A 451 -2.72 21.74 1.92
C LYS A 451 -2.49 23.13 1.34
N ALA A 452 -1.31 23.37 0.76
CA ALA A 452 -0.97 24.65 0.15
C ALA A 452 -1.95 25.06 -0.97
N SER A 453 -2.58 24.10 -1.65
CA SER A 453 -3.60 24.37 -2.69
C SER A 453 -4.91 24.89 -2.11
N ASP A 454 -5.47 24.21 -1.09
CA ASP A 454 -6.80 24.53 -0.52
C ASP A 454 -6.88 25.88 0.22
N TYR A 455 -5.74 26.45 0.59
CA TYR A 455 -5.69 27.72 1.33
C TYR A 455 -5.71 28.94 0.39
N VAL A 456 -5.16 28.78 -0.83
CA VAL A 456 -5.03 29.88 -1.80
C VAL A 456 -6.40 30.30 -2.33
N GLU A 457 -7.32 29.36 -2.55
CA GLU A 457 -8.69 29.63 -3.02
C GLU A 457 -9.56 30.47 -2.06
N VAL A 458 -9.21 30.56 -0.77
CA VAL A 458 -10.05 31.30 0.22
C VAL A 458 -9.74 32.79 0.22
N LEU A 459 -8.56 33.17 -0.29
CA LEU A 459 -7.99 34.52 -0.21
C LEU A 459 -7.96 35.26 -1.56
N SER A 460 -8.27 34.61 -2.68
CA SER A 460 -8.54 35.30 -3.94
C SER A 460 -9.84 36.10 -3.78
N ASP A 461 -9.67 37.40 -3.49
CA ASP A 461 -10.74 38.41 -3.59
C ASP A 461 -10.91 38.89 -5.05
N GLU A 462 -10.37 38.16 -6.04
CA GLU A 462 -10.60 38.44 -7.46
C GLU A 462 -11.91 37.75 -7.87
N GLU A 463 -12.91 38.59 -8.12
CA GLU A 463 -14.09 38.24 -8.92
C GLU A 463 -13.58 37.81 -10.31
N GLU A 464 -13.17 36.54 -10.46
CA GLU A 464 -13.03 35.92 -11.77
C GLU A 464 -14.32 35.16 -12.07
N ASP A 465 -15.09 35.77 -12.95
CA ASP A 465 -16.12 35.12 -13.77
C ASP A 465 -15.52 33.89 -14.49
N GLU A 466 -16.36 32.87 -14.70
CA GLU A 466 -16.16 31.71 -15.61
C GLU A 466 -15.13 30.65 -15.20
N ASP A 467 -15.58 29.55 -14.59
CA ASP A 467 -15.98 28.33 -15.31
C ASP A 467 -16.24 27.19 -14.31
N ASP A 468 -17.25 26.36 -14.61
CA ASP A 468 -17.57 25.12 -13.91
C ASP A 468 -16.42 24.10 -14.01
N GLU A 469 -15.33 24.27 -13.26
CA GLU A 469 -14.45 23.16 -12.91
C GLU A 469 -15.02 22.48 -11.67
N VAL A 470 -15.76 21.40 -11.91
CA VAL A 470 -16.14 20.43 -10.88
C VAL A 470 -14.85 19.91 -10.25
N VAL A 471 -14.42 20.55 -9.16
CA VAL A 471 -13.40 20.02 -8.26
C VAL A 471 -13.94 18.69 -7.78
N SER A 472 -13.33 17.62 -8.30
CA SER A 472 -13.65 16.26 -7.94
C SER A 472 -13.50 16.10 -6.42
N SER A 473 -14.61 16.11 -5.70
CA SER A 473 -14.69 15.80 -4.27
C SER A 473 -14.43 14.31 -4.07
N VAL A 474 -13.17 13.90 -4.20
CA VAL A 474 -12.69 12.55 -3.90
C VAL A 474 -11.63 12.66 -2.82
N ASP A 475 -12.06 12.92 -1.58
CA ASP A 475 -11.56 12.23 -0.37
C ASP A 475 -12.26 12.72 0.91
N ASP A 476 -13.59 12.65 0.92
CA ASP A 476 -14.43 13.13 2.03
C ASP A 476 -14.54 12.13 3.21
N LYS A 477 -13.48 11.35 3.49
CA LYS A 477 -13.54 10.28 4.51
C LYS A 477 -12.38 10.17 5.49
N TYR A 478 -11.34 11.00 5.43
CA TYR A 478 -10.25 10.89 6.40
C TYR A 478 -10.00 12.17 7.19
N LYS A 479 -10.62 12.25 8.38
CA LYS A 479 -10.18 13.15 9.44
C LYS A 479 -8.97 12.51 10.14
N PRO A 480 -7.79 13.15 10.17
CA PRO A 480 -6.59 12.50 10.70
C PRO A 480 -6.59 12.54 12.22
N ALA A 481 -7.31 11.62 12.86
CA ALA A 481 -7.23 11.37 14.31
C ALA A 481 -5.78 11.11 14.77
N SER A 482 -4.91 10.68 13.86
CA SER A 482 -3.48 10.51 14.10
C SER A 482 -2.72 11.80 14.40
N LEU A 483 -3.29 12.97 14.10
CA LEU A 483 -2.68 14.29 14.35
C LEU A 483 -3.22 14.98 15.61
N GLU A 484 -4.12 14.38 16.38
CA GLU A 484 -4.67 15.03 17.58
C GLU A 484 -3.61 15.39 18.63
N LYS A 485 -2.56 14.56 18.73
CA LYS A 485 -1.42 14.77 19.64
C LYS A 485 -0.52 15.92 19.16
N MET A 486 -0.44 16.16 17.85
CA MET A 486 0.27 17.30 17.26
C MET A 486 -0.31 18.62 17.77
N ILE A 487 -1.64 18.77 17.70
CA ILE A 487 -2.32 19.98 18.18
C ILE A 487 -2.14 20.15 19.69
N THR A 488 -2.20 19.04 20.44
CA THR A 488 -1.99 19.08 21.89
C THR A 488 -0.58 19.55 22.24
N LEU A 489 0.43 19.11 21.48
CA LEU A 489 1.82 19.53 21.65
C LEU A 489 2.01 21.01 21.33
N ILE A 490 1.47 21.50 20.21
CA ILE A 490 1.56 22.92 19.85
C ILE A 490 0.91 23.79 20.93
N ALA A 491 -0.32 23.45 21.35
CA ALA A 491 -1.00 24.20 22.41
C ALA A 491 -0.22 24.19 23.73
N LEU A 492 0.40 23.06 24.09
CA LEU A 492 1.25 22.94 25.28
C LEU A 492 2.49 23.85 25.19
N LEU A 493 3.21 23.81 24.06
CA LEU A 493 4.43 24.61 23.87
C LEU A 493 4.12 26.11 23.85
N VAL A 494 3.02 26.52 23.20
CA VAL A 494 2.58 27.92 23.20
C VAL A 494 2.24 28.38 24.63
N GLU A 495 1.52 27.58 25.41
CA GLU A 495 1.25 27.93 26.82
C GLU A 495 2.54 27.97 27.65
N LYS A 496 3.47 27.06 27.42
CA LYS A 496 4.76 27.00 28.13
C LYS A 496 5.73 28.12 27.75
N SER A 497 5.58 28.70 26.56
CA SER A 497 6.34 29.88 26.15
C SER A 497 5.86 31.18 26.79
N ARG A 498 4.76 31.16 27.55
CA ARG A 498 4.24 32.37 28.20
C ARG A 498 4.94 32.63 29.52
N ASP A 499 5.34 33.89 29.69
CA ASP A 499 5.55 34.52 30.98
C ASP A 499 4.23 35.13 31.49
N GLU A 500 4.19 35.74 32.68
CA GLU A 500 2.97 36.25 33.32
C GLU A 500 2.09 37.10 32.38
N GLU A 501 2.71 37.96 31.57
CA GLU A 501 2.00 38.86 30.65
C GLU A 501 2.39 38.69 29.17
N ARG A 502 3.54 38.08 28.85
CA ARG A 502 4.11 38.09 27.50
C ARG A 502 4.26 36.69 26.91
N LEU A 503 4.06 36.58 25.60
CA LEU A 503 4.31 35.38 24.82
C LEU A 503 5.76 35.41 24.29
N GLN A 504 6.60 34.44 24.69
CA GLN A 504 8.03 34.37 24.33
C GLN A 504 8.28 33.31 23.24
N LEU A 505 7.58 33.42 22.12
CA LEU A 505 7.84 32.59 20.94
C LEU A 505 8.88 33.26 20.03
N SER A 506 9.66 32.44 19.32
CA SER A 506 10.48 32.95 18.21
C SER A 506 9.57 33.57 17.12
N HIS A 507 10.14 34.43 16.28
CA HIS A 507 9.39 35.04 15.18
C HIS A 507 8.80 33.98 14.23
N ASN A 508 9.56 32.91 13.96
CA ASN A 508 9.13 31.83 13.09
C ASN A 508 7.99 31.02 13.71
N ASP A 509 8.11 30.66 14.99
CA ASP A 509 7.08 29.90 15.70
C ASP A 509 5.79 30.71 15.86
N PHE A 510 5.87 32.00 16.19
CA PHE A 510 4.70 32.88 16.25
C PHE A 510 4.04 33.03 14.87
N ASN A 511 4.83 33.30 13.82
CA ASN A 511 4.30 33.45 12.47
C ASN A 511 3.65 32.16 11.95
N ALA A 512 4.15 31.00 12.33
CA ALA A 512 3.58 29.72 11.93
C ALA A 512 2.16 29.52 12.50
N VAL A 513 1.95 29.83 13.78
CA VAL A 513 0.65 29.60 14.45
C VAL A 513 -0.34 30.76 14.31
N ALA A 514 0.16 31.99 14.24
CA ALA A 514 -0.64 33.21 14.31
C ALA A 514 -0.25 34.28 13.28
N GLY A 515 0.64 33.97 12.33
CA GLY A 515 1.00 34.86 11.23
C GLY A 515 0.24 34.58 9.93
N GLY A 516 0.54 35.36 8.90
CA GLY A 516 -0.05 35.25 7.55
C GLY A 516 -1.47 35.84 7.44
N LYS A 517 -1.83 36.29 6.23
CA LYS A 517 -3.18 36.86 5.95
C LYS A 517 -4.23 35.77 6.13
N GLY A 518 -5.00 35.78 7.22
CA GLY A 518 -6.07 34.80 7.44
C GLY A 518 -5.64 33.53 8.18
N PHE A 519 -4.50 33.56 8.89
CA PHE A 519 -4.07 32.51 9.83
C PHE A 519 -4.13 31.07 9.25
N PRO A 520 -3.25 30.72 8.28
CA PRO A 520 -3.36 29.47 7.52
C PRO A 520 -3.47 28.23 8.41
N PHE A 521 -2.63 28.17 9.45
CA PHE A 521 -2.62 27.05 10.40
C PHE A 521 -3.95 26.91 11.15
N LEU A 522 -4.41 27.99 11.81
CA LEU A 522 -5.64 27.97 12.59
C LEU A 522 -6.85 27.69 11.70
N TYR A 523 -6.96 28.36 10.55
CA TYR A 523 -8.05 28.13 9.61
C TYR A 523 -8.13 26.66 9.19
N GLN A 524 -7.01 26.09 8.73
CA GLN A 524 -6.96 24.74 8.19
C GLN A 524 -7.26 23.68 9.27
N GLN A 525 -6.71 23.85 10.47
CA GLN A 525 -6.95 22.96 11.59
C GLN A 525 -8.41 22.99 12.08
N ILE A 526 -9.01 24.17 12.11
CA ILE A 526 -10.43 24.33 12.48
C ILE A 526 -11.29 23.64 11.43
N ARG A 527 -11.03 23.89 10.14
CA ARG A 527 -11.75 23.26 9.01
C ARG A 527 -11.70 21.73 9.11
N ASP A 528 -10.53 21.16 9.38
CA ASP A 528 -10.35 19.71 9.51
C ASP A 528 -10.99 19.12 10.78
N GLY A 529 -11.28 19.97 11.78
CA GLY A 529 -11.88 19.56 13.04
C GLY A 529 -10.94 18.74 13.94
N ILE A 530 -9.62 18.89 13.78
CA ILE A 530 -8.62 18.12 14.53
C ILE A 530 -8.49 18.72 15.94
N ASN A 531 -8.89 17.95 16.96
CA ASN A 531 -8.76 18.31 18.38
C ASN A 531 -9.16 19.77 18.69
N LEU A 532 -10.42 20.12 18.37
CA LEU A 532 -10.94 21.49 18.56
C LEU A 532 -10.85 21.99 20.01
N ARG A 533 -10.83 21.09 21.00
CA ARG A 533 -10.63 21.47 22.40
C ARG A 533 -9.24 22.07 22.64
N GLN A 534 -8.19 21.45 22.11
CA GLN A 534 -6.83 22.00 22.22
C GLN A 534 -6.62 23.19 21.27
N THR A 535 -7.35 23.25 20.16
CA THR A 535 -7.41 24.47 19.31
C THR A 535 -7.95 25.67 20.11
N CYS A 536 -9.01 25.46 20.89
CA CYS A 536 -9.56 26.48 21.79
C CYS A 536 -8.54 26.94 22.82
N ASN A 537 -7.81 25.99 23.45
CA ASN A 537 -6.75 26.32 24.40
C ASN A 537 -5.62 27.11 23.74
N LEU A 538 -5.19 26.72 22.53
CA LEU A 538 -4.20 27.46 21.74
C LEU A 538 -4.65 28.90 21.50
N ILE A 539 -5.89 29.12 21.07
CA ILE A 539 -6.43 30.48 20.86
C ILE A 539 -6.44 31.27 22.18
N PHE A 540 -6.80 30.65 23.31
CA PHE A 540 -6.71 31.33 24.61
C PHE A 540 -5.27 31.71 24.97
N SER A 541 -4.30 30.83 24.74
CA SER A 541 -2.89 31.10 25.02
C SER A 541 -2.34 32.22 24.12
N LEU A 542 -2.71 32.24 22.83
CA LEU A 542 -2.28 33.27 21.88
C LEU A 542 -2.90 34.65 22.18
N CYS A 543 -4.19 34.68 22.49
CA CYS A 543 -4.94 35.93 22.67
C CYS A 543 -4.87 36.53 24.07
N ARG A 544 -4.30 35.82 25.06
CA ARG A 544 -4.16 36.35 26.42
C ARG A 544 -3.31 37.63 26.40
N TRP A 545 -3.90 38.73 26.86
CA TRP A 545 -3.41 40.11 26.81
C TRP A 545 -3.24 40.70 25.39
N ASN A 546 -3.94 40.14 24.39
CA ASN A 546 -3.89 40.59 23.00
C ASN A 546 -5.29 40.60 22.36
N ASP A 547 -6.07 41.64 22.67
CA ASP A 547 -7.43 41.82 22.13
C ASP A 547 -7.44 41.98 20.60
N ALA A 548 -6.42 42.62 20.03
CA ALA A 548 -6.31 42.82 18.59
C ALA A 548 -6.24 41.49 17.83
N LEU A 549 -5.39 40.55 18.30
CA LEU A 549 -5.29 39.22 17.73
C LEU A 549 -6.60 38.45 17.86
N ALA A 550 -7.30 38.56 19.01
CA ALA A 550 -8.61 37.93 19.19
C ALA A 550 -9.65 38.43 18.19
N VAL A 551 -9.71 39.75 17.96
CA VAL A 551 -10.59 40.35 16.93
C VAL A 551 -10.25 39.80 15.55
N MET A 552 -8.97 39.74 15.19
CA MET A 552 -8.54 39.23 13.88
C MET A 552 -8.89 37.74 13.68
N ILE A 553 -8.66 36.90 14.69
CA ILE A 553 -8.99 35.46 14.62
C ILE A 553 -10.50 35.27 14.48
N ILE A 554 -11.31 36.02 15.24
CA ILE A 554 -12.77 35.94 15.13
C ILE A 554 -13.25 36.42 13.75
N ASN A 555 -12.67 37.49 13.21
CA ASN A 555 -12.97 37.96 11.86
C ASN A 555 -12.64 36.89 10.80
N MET A 556 -11.51 36.19 10.94
CA MET A 556 -11.16 35.07 10.05
C MET A 556 -12.21 33.96 10.14
N MET A 557 -12.61 33.54 11.34
CA MET A 557 -13.62 32.48 11.52
C MET A 557 -14.96 32.88 10.90
N PHE A 558 -15.40 34.13 11.06
CA PHE A 558 -16.63 34.61 10.46
C PHE A 558 -16.53 34.75 8.94
N THR A 559 -15.38 35.16 8.40
CA THR A 559 -15.13 35.17 6.95
C THR A 559 -15.22 33.75 6.38
N ALA A 560 -14.68 32.75 7.08
CA ALA A 560 -14.81 31.35 6.69
C ALA A 560 -16.28 30.88 6.70
N ILE A 561 -17.03 31.24 7.74
CA ILE A 561 -18.46 30.89 7.88
C ILE A 561 -19.29 31.53 6.76
N THR A 562 -19.03 32.79 6.38
CA THR A 562 -19.81 33.48 5.35
C THR A 562 -19.43 33.05 3.93
N LYS A 563 -18.13 32.92 3.62
CA LYS A 563 -17.67 32.51 2.28
C LYS A 563 -17.93 31.02 2.00
N GLN A 564 -17.81 30.13 2.99
CA GLN A 564 -17.91 28.67 2.82
C GLN A 564 -18.88 28.03 3.83
N HIS A 565 -20.16 28.41 3.75
CA HIS A 565 -21.17 28.05 4.75
C HIS A 565 -21.45 26.53 4.87
N GLU A 566 -21.15 25.72 3.85
CA GLU A 566 -21.29 24.26 3.88
C GLU A 566 -20.31 23.57 4.85
N ILE A 567 -19.10 24.14 5.02
CA ILE A 567 -18.02 23.58 5.87
C ILE A 567 -17.90 24.35 7.20
N SER A 568 -18.93 25.13 7.56
CA SER A 568 -18.92 26.02 8.74
C SER A 568 -19.06 25.30 10.10
N ALA A 569 -19.48 24.03 10.11
CA ALA A 569 -19.80 23.31 11.35
C ALA A 569 -18.66 23.24 12.39
N PRO A 570 -17.39 22.96 12.01
CA PRO A 570 -16.27 22.99 12.95
C PRO A 570 -16.02 24.37 13.55
N PHE A 571 -16.22 25.44 12.77
CA PHE A 571 -16.08 26.82 13.22
C PHE A 571 -17.13 27.15 14.30
N PHE A 572 -18.41 26.84 14.07
CA PHE A 572 -19.45 27.02 15.09
C PHE A 572 -19.21 26.21 16.37
N LYS A 573 -18.66 24.99 16.24
CA LYS A 573 -18.28 24.17 17.40
C LYS A 573 -17.15 24.83 18.20
N LEU A 574 -16.13 25.38 17.53
CA LEU A 574 -15.05 26.12 18.18
C LEU A 574 -15.56 27.42 18.82
N LEU A 575 -16.40 28.19 18.13
CA LEU A 575 -17.05 29.39 18.69
C LEU A 575 -17.77 29.04 19.98
N SER A 576 -18.58 27.98 19.99
CA SER A 576 -19.26 27.51 21.20
C SER A 576 -18.30 27.29 22.36
N MET A 577 -17.15 26.65 22.13
CA MET A 577 -16.13 26.43 23.16
C MET A 577 -15.46 27.74 23.62
N LEU A 578 -15.23 28.71 22.74
CA LEU A 578 -14.65 30.01 23.11
C LEU A 578 -15.60 30.83 23.98
N VAL A 579 -16.91 30.75 23.72
CA VAL A 579 -17.95 31.54 24.42
C VAL A 579 -18.40 30.90 25.76
N GLU A 580 -18.12 29.61 25.96
CA GLU A 580 -18.45 28.87 27.20
C GLU A 580 -17.56 29.23 28.40
N PHE A 581 -16.44 29.94 28.21
CA PHE A 581 -15.52 30.37 29.30
C PHE A 581 -15.62 31.89 29.56
N PRO A 582 -16.68 32.37 30.27
CA PRO A 582 -16.90 33.80 30.51
C PRO A 582 -15.87 34.42 31.48
N SER A 583 -15.06 33.60 32.16
CA SER A 583 -14.01 34.02 33.09
C SER A 583 -12.81 33.07 32.96
N GLY A 584 -12.12 33.17 31.82
CA GLY A 584 -10.84 32.50 31.61
C GLY A 584 -9.75 33.01 32.56
N PRO A 585 -8.50 32.50 32.44
CA PRO A 585 -7.37 33.07 33.17
C PRO A 585 -7.24 34.59 32.90
N PRO A 586 -6.62 35.36 33.82
CA PRO A 586 -6.46 36.80 33.66
C PRO A 586 -5.91 37.17 32.27
N GLY A 587 -6.46 38.23 31.69
CA GLY A 587 -6.04 38.73 30.38
C GLY A 587 -6.70 38.08 29.17
N VAL A 588 -7.58 37.08 29.33
CA VAL A 588 -8.31 36.51 28.18
C VAL A 588 -9.39 37.48 27.69
N PRO A 589 -9.44 37.82 26.38
CA PRO A 589 -10.46 38.68 25.79
C PRO A 589 -11.88 38.13 25.96
N SER A 590 -12.87 39.03 25.97
CA SER A 590 -14.29 38.63 25.96
C SER A 590 -14.71 38.12 24.58
N PHE A 591 -14.40 36.86 24.29
CA PHE A 591 -14.83 36.20 23.06
C PHE A 591 -16.34 36.22 22.88
N THR A 592 -17.11 36.24 23.97
CA THR A 592 -18.58 36.41 23.89
C THR A 592 -18.95 37.69 23.15
N ASN A 593 -18.36 38.83 23.53
CA ASN A 593 -18.68 40.12 22.91
C ASN A 593 -18.22 40.16 21.45
N LEU A 594 -17.01 39.66 21.17
CA LEU A 594 -16.46 39.62 19.81
C LEU A 594 -17.33 38.79 18.86
N VAL A 595 -17.83 37.64 19.32
CA VAL A 595 -18.66 36.75 18.51
C VAL A 595 -20.05 37.35 18.27
N LEU A 596 -20.68 37.91 19.32
CA LEU A 596 -22.01 38.50 19.20
C LEU A 596 -22.02 39.71 18.26
N GLN A 597 -20.95 40.52 18.22
CA GLN A 597 -20.86 41.65 17.28
C GLN A 597 -20.92 41.23 15.81
N ARG A 598 -20.51 40.00 15.47
CA ARG A 598 -20.43 39.50 14.08
C ARG A 598 -21.55 38.54 13.69
N ILE A 599 -22.26 37.96 14.66
CA ILE A 599 -23.22 36.88 14.40
C ILE A 599 -24.40 37.31 13.50
N TRP A 600 -24.82 38.57 13.56
CA TRP A 600 -25.90 39.09 12.72
C TRP A 600 -25.47 39.32 11.27
N GLU A 601 -24.24 39.75 11.04
CA GLU A 601 -23.67 39.84 9.67
C GLU A 601 -23.61 38.45 9.04
N ALA A 602 -23.17 37.44 9.80
CA ALA A 602 -23.12 36.07 9.32
C ALA A 602 -24.51 35.48 9.05
N ALA A 603 -25.52 35.89 9.84
CA ALA A 603 -26.89 35.44 9.66
C ALA A 603 -27.53 35.88 8.33
N GLU A 604 -26.93 36.85 7.62
CA GLU A 604 -27.39 37.23 6.28
C GLU A 604 -27.07 36.15 5.24
N TYR A 605 -25.97 35.41 5.43
CA TYR A 605 -25.50 34.37 4.52
C TYR A 605 -25.91 32.97 4.99
N CYS A 606 -25.80 32.69 6.29
CA CYS A 606 -26.10 31.39 6.89
C CYS A 606 -27.11 31.46 8.06
N PRO A 607 -28.34 31.97 7.82
CA PRO A 607 -29.29 32.29 8.88
C PRO A 607 -29.65 31.10 9.76
N GLN A 608 -29.82 29.90 9.19
CA GLN A 608 -30.24 28.73 9.97
C GLN A 608 -29.19 28.35 11.02
N GLN A 609 -27.91 28.21 10.64
CA GLN A 609 -26.84 27.79 11.54
C GLN A 609 -26.56 28.83 12.62
N CYS A 610 -26.57 30.13 12.27
CA CYS A 610 -26.43 31.22 13.23
C CYS A 610 -27.55 31.20 14.29
N MET A 611 -28.80 31.00 13.87
CA MET A 611 -29.94 30.96 14.78
C MET A 611 -29.95 29.69 15.65
N GLU A 612 -29.53 28.54 15.10
CA GLU A 612 -29.34 27.31 15.86
C GLU A 612 -28.27 27.49 16.94
N TRP A 613 -27.14 28.13 16.58
CA TRP A 613 -26.06 28.44 17.50
C TRP A 613 -26.52 29.38 18.62
N LEU A 614 -27.18 30.50 18.30
CA LEU A 614 -27.74 31.42 19.31
C LEU A 614 -28.74 30.74 20.23
N THR A 615 -29.61 29.89 19.68
CA THR A 615 -30.61 29.13 20.46
C THR A 615 -29.94 28.22 21.50
N LEU A 616 -28.76 27.70 21.21
CA LEU A 616 -27.97 26.87 22.11
C LEU A 616 -27.24 27.71 23.17
N GLN A 617 -26.71 28.88 22.79
CA GLN A 617 -25.87 29.70 23.66
C GLN A 617 -26.65 30.59 24.64
N VAL A 618 -27.79 31.15 24.21
CA VAL A 618 -28.64 32.05 25.03
C VAL A 618 -29.00 31.44 26.40
N PRO A 619 -29.41 30.17 26.51
CA PRO A 619 -29.64 29.51 27.80
C PRO A 619 -28.44 29.43 28.76
N ARG A 620 -27.22 29.47 28.24
CA ARG A 620 -25.98 29.13 28.95
C ARG A 620 -25.10 30.36 29.22
N ASN A 621 -25.27 31.43 28.46
CA ASN A 621 -24.45 32.63 28.56
C ASN A 621 -25.35 33.87 28.80
N LYS A 622 -25.19 34.50 29.97
CA LYS A 622 -26.00 35.66 30.39
C LYS A 622 -25.81 36.88 29.49
N ILE A 623 -24.60 37.09 28.97
CA ILE A 623 -24.28 38.20 28.06
C ILE A 623 -25.01 37.98 26.74
N ALA A 624 -24.92 36.76 26.17
CA ALA A 624 -25.65 36.41 24.96
C ALA A 624 -27.17 36.52 25.14
N HIS A 625 -27.71 36.07 26.28
CA HIS A 625 -29.13 36.22 26.61
C HIS A 625 -29.57 37.69 26.60
N SER A 626 -28.87 38.55 27.35
CA SER A 626 -29.19 39.98 27.42
C SER A 626 -29.08 40.65 26.06
N TRP A 627 -28.06 40.30 25.28
CA TRP A 627 -27.79 40.91 23.98
C TRP A 627 -28.82 40.54 22.92
N VAL A 628 -29.24 39.27 22.85
CA VAL A 628 -30.30 38.82 21.92
C VAL A 628 -31.65 39.45 22.28
N LEU A 629 -31.92 39.61 23.58
CA LEU A 629 -33.14 40.28 24.06
C LEU A 629 -33.16 41.77 23.68
N GLN A 630 -32.04 42.47 23.84
CA GLN A 630 -31.91 43.89 23.50
C GLN A 630 -31.97 44.16 22.00
N SER A 631 -31.67 43.16 21.17
CA SER A 631 -31.67 43.27 19.71
C SER A 631 -32.92 42.70 19.05
N MET A 632 -34.01 42.43 19.78
CA MET A 632 -35.25 41.83 19.26
C MET A 632 -35.78 42.52 18.00
N ASP A 633 -35.74 43.85 17.95
CA ASP A 633 -36.23 44.63 16.81
C ASP A 633 -35.46 44.33 15.51
N SER A 634 -34.21 43.88 15.60
CA SER A 634 -33.35 43.61 14.45
C SER A 634 -33.54 42.23 13.81
N TRP A 635 -34.09 41.26 14.55
CA TRP A 635 -34.13 39.86 14.09
C TRP A 635 -35.52 39.23 14.09
N VAL A 636 -36.46 39.67 14.94
CA VAL A 636 -37.79 39.06 15.04
C VAL A 636 -38.56 39.23 13.74
N GLU A 637 -38.76 40.46 13.27
CA GLU A 637 -39.47 40.69 12.01
C GLU A 637 -38.74 40.04 10.84
N ARG A 638 -37.43 40.29 10.73
CA ARG A 638 -36.60 39.83 9.61
C ARG A 638 -36.54 38.30 9.48
N PHE A 639 -36.27 37.58 10.56
CA PHE A 639 -35.99 36.13 10.51
C PHE A 639 -37.15 35.24 10.97
N LEU A 640 -38.04 35.71 11.85
CA LEU A 640 -39.20 34.92 12.32
C LEU A 640 -40.42 35.10 11.42
N ILE A 641 -40.72 36.35 11.04
CA ILE A 641 -41.97 36.71 10.36
C ILE A 641 -41.77 36.74 8.84
N ALA A 642 -40.82 37.54 8.35
CA ALA A 642 -40.67 37.86 6.93
C ALA A 642 -39.80 36.88 6.13
N HIS A 643 -38.95 36.07 6.78
CA HIS A 643 -37.99 35.22 6.08
C HIS A 643 -38.67 34.12 5.27
N ASN A 644 -38.30 33.90 4.01
CA ASN A 644 -39.01 32.99 3.10
C ASN A 644 -38.86 31.50 3.45
N VAL A 645 -37.75 31.10 4.07
CA VAL A 645 -37.45 29.70 4.42
C VAL A 645 -38.11 29.29 5.75
N GLN A 646 -39.07 28.34 5.70
CA GLN A 646 -39.79 27.83 6.89
C GLN A 646 -38.85 27.24 7.97
N ARG A 647 -37.76 26.58 7.56
CA ARG A 647 -36.80 25.99 8.50
C ARG A 647 -36.10 27.05 9.35
N VAL A 648 -35.73 28.18 8.75
CA VAL A 648 -35.17 29.33 9.47
C VAL A 648 -36.20 29.88 10.46
N ARG A 649 -37.44 30.16 10.01
CA ARG A 649 -38.52 30.62 10.91
C ARG A 649 -38.72 29.66 12.10
N ASN A 650 -38.65 28.35 11.86
CA ASN A 650 -38.80 27.33 12.91
C ASN A 650 -37.69 27.37 13.96
N VAL A 651 -36.43 27.57 13.55
CA VAL A 651 -35.29 27.72 14.46
C VAL A 651 -35.38 29.04 15.23
N VAL A 652 -35.75 30.13 14.56
CA VAL A 652 -35.90 31.44 15.19
C VAL A 652 -37.03 31.42 16.24
N ALA A 653 -38.09 30.64 16.01
CA ALA A 653 -39.11 30.40 17.03
C ALA A 653 -38.53 29.68 18.27
N LEU A 654 -37.60 28.74 18.08
CA LEU A 654 -36.89 28.09 19.18
C LEU A 654 -35.93 29.06 19.90
N LEU A 655 -35.30 29.99 19.17
CA LEU A 655 -34.51 31.07 19.77
C LEU A 655 -35.38 31.93 20.70
N LEU A 656 -36.57 32.35 20.25
CA LEU A 656 -37.50 33.12 21.07
C LEU A 656 -37.92 32.34 22.34
N VAL A 657 -38.19 31.04 22.21
CA VAL A 657 -38.48 30.17 23.37
C VAL A 657 -37.27 30.04 24.30
N SER A 658 -36.05 30.01 23.75
CA SER A 658 -34.82 29.87 24.54
C SER A 658 -34.55 31.07 25.46
N LEU A 659 -35.09 32.25 25.11
CA LEU A 659 -35.02 33.48 25.90
C LEU A 659 -35.90 33.43 27.16
N VAL A 660 -36.89 32.52 27.20
CA VAL A 660 -37.72 32.33 28.39
C VAL A 660 -36.87 31.71 29.51
N PRO A 661 -36.73 32.37 30.68
CA PRO A 661 -35.85 31.88 31.75
C PRO A 661 -36.23 30.49 32.27
N SER A 662 -37.53 30.14 32.23
CA SER A 662 -38.05 28.85 32.72
C SER A 662 -37.55 27.67 31.90
N ASN A 663 -36.78 26.77 32.54
CA ASN A 663 -36.33 25.52 31.90
C ASN A 663 -37.50 24.58 31.63
N ASN A 664 -38.46 24.49 32.55
CA ASN A 664 -39.66 23.64 32.40
C ASN A 664 -40.49 24.06 31.18
N PHE A 665 -40.66 25.37 30.98
CA PHE A 665 -41.35 25.91 29.80
C PHE A 665 -40.64 25.49 28.50
N ARG A 666 -39.31 25.66 28.46
CA ARG A 666 -38.49 25.30 27.29
C ARG A 666 -38.57 23.81 26.95
N GLN A 667 -38.57 22.94 27.97
CA GLN A 667 -38.70 21.49 27.78
C GLN A 667 -40.11 21.09 27.30
N ALA A 668 -41.16 21.64 27.92
CA ALA A 668 -42.54 21.37 27.54
C ALA A 668 -42.85 21.81 26.10
N TYR A 669 -42.35 22.98 25.69
CA TYR A 669 -42.52 23.47 24.32
C TYR A 669 -41.85 22.55 23.28
N ARG A 670 -40.64 22.05 23.57
CA ARG A 670 -39.95 21.10 22.67
C ARG A 670 -40.69 19.75 22.59
N ALA A 671 -41.16 19.23 23.71
CA ALA A 671 -41.89 17.96 23.77
C ALA A 671 -43.20 18.03 22.97
N ALA A 672 -43.96 19.12 23.10
CA ALA A 672 -45.22 19.32 22.37
C ALA A 672 -45.02 19.39 20.84
N ARG A 673 -43.89 19.93 20.37
CA ARG A 673 -43.57 20.03 18.93
C ARG A 673 -43.10 18.71 18.32
N SER A 674 -42.45 17.85 19.11
CA SER A 674 -42.05 16.51 18.68
C SER A 674 -43.24 15.59 18.40
N VAL A 675 -44.39 15.85 19.02
CA VAL A 675 -45.64 15.09 18.86
C VAL A 675 -46.42 15.52 17.59
N LEU A 676 -46.08 16.67 16.99
CA LEU A 676 -46.79 17.27 15.86
C LEU A 676 -46.06 17.10 14.49
N LEU A 677 -44.96 16.35 14.43
CA LEU A 677 -44.28 16.01 13.18
C LEU A 677 -44.78 14.66 12.66
N PRO A 678 -45.18 14.52 11.38
CA PRO A 678 -45.57 13.24 10.83
C PRO A 678 -44.36 12.28 10.83
N HIS A 679 -44.60 11.04 11.23
CA HIS A 679 -43.63 9.95 11.14
C HIS A 679 -42.98 9.93 9.74
N LYS A 680 -41.65 9.90 9.70
CA LYS A 680 -40.91 9.49 8.48
C LYS A 680 -41.47 8.15 8.04
N GLU A 681 -42.04 8.10 6.84
CA GLU A 681 -42.34 6.84 6.17
C GLU A 681 -41.05 6.01 6.08
N ILE A 682 -41.16 4.80 6.60
CA ILE A 682 -40.20 3.73 6.42
C ILE A 682 -40.33 3.33 4.95
N VAL A 683 -39.36 3.71 4.14
CA VAL A 683 -39.19 3.09 2.81
C VAL A 683 -38.58 1.71 3.07
N VAL A 684 -39.36 0.69 2.76
CA VAL A 684 -39.00 -0.74 2.75
C VAL A 684 -37.93 -1.01 1.71
#